data_AF-A0A0D3HNU4-F1
#
_entry.id   AF-A0A0D3HNU4-F1
#
_cell.length_a   1.000
_cell.length_b   1.000
_cell.length_c   1.000
_cell.angle_alpha   90.00
_cell.angle_beta   90.00
_cell.angle_gamma   90.00
#
_symmetry.space_group_name_H-M   'P 1'
#
loop_
_entity.id
_entity.type
_entity.pdbx_description
1 polymer ?
#
loop_
_entity_poly.entity_id
_entity_poly.type
_entity_poly.pdbx_seq_one_letter_code
_entity_poly.pdbx_strand_id
1 'polypeptide(L)'
;MAIRHSTTTRAEDRDRTALHGPQKEASKVDFPKQLRPLEALEKLTNLKKLAIYKLVKFQAKDDELLLSAIEHLSSCSLKFLAIDDNFTGFLDSSLSSSQAPPEHLYTLELSGIAWDRLHNLEKLTLFLTSLTTDTLVTLSGLPELFSLIFSLNEDEPKDISNVLKIVHKNTLESGGKILVTDGGFTKLRLLLFTAPALPPLSFLEGAMPKLQRLELRFRIIECVYGLENLPSLQQVFMTFSSQAPEDAKEKVSQIKGQASKIRKDNAPDISVRRRIAAEIGNLKLRAQHVSERRTRYGVENLQGNNGGGGSGLGVGANAPRDRLAPLPRLIGTMEPVGMDADISELQKWFSNGKDGTQQLRYLAIVGFGGLGKTTLAMALYRELGDEFDCRAFVLASQKFHLPTVLRSLVKQFHEKQADAPEDALHGIEGWGDETLKRKLLEQLKSKRYHILIDDIWSVSAWENIRDSLPKSDKGSCVVVTTRFNSVAEACRRQQGHVHKLKQLDPESSRNLFLQIISANDLCPNRHINASIIMRICGGLPLAIVVVAGLIASKMKSKIDLTLDQHLVDVDEALSAELGSNLTTEGVAQIINHCYKNLPPDLKTCLLYLSTFPKGRNISRKHLIRRWIAEGFITEEHGKTAEEVAEDNLNELIGRNLIKPINNSSNGKVKSCQIHDMVLQYIVSKSSDENFITVIGGHWQTPFPSYKVRRLSVHKSDRQETEMVERMKLSHVRSLTVLESFSALHSTMLKFQILQVLDLDGCKDLSHPHQLKKICNMYQLKYLGLRRTDIDKIPKNIGRLEYLEVLDIRETNVRKLPTSFAKLQRMTHLLAGNKSKRTALKLTEEITKVVALQTLSGIEISGSSTLEEDREQSPDMAIRNSTPTRAEERDNTALHGPHKEDSKADFPKQLRSLEALEKLINLKKLAIYKLVKFQAKDYELLLSAIEHLSSCSLKFLAIDDSFTGFLDRSLSSSQAPPEHLYTLELSGMLSEVPGWIDRLHNLEKLTLSLTSLKTDTLAVLSSLPELFSLTFSLHAEDNYSNALKIMHKNTLESGGTIFVLDEGFEKLKLLRFAAPVLPSLSFLEGAMPQLQRLELRFRMVDYMYGLENLSKLHQVFLTVSSQAPEDTRAKTSQIKRLASMIQRANNSPNPSVVIDEYNELAKQ
;
A
#
# COMPACT_ATOMS: atom_id res chain seq x y z
N MET A 1 -46.77 1.69 74.66
CA MET A 1 -46.66 0.22 74.46
C MET A 1 -47.69 -0.12 73.40
N ALA A 2 -47.30 -0.86 72.36
CA ALA A 2 -48.12 -1.03 71.14
C ALA A 2 -48.21 0.33 70.35
N ILE A 3 -48.47 0.48 69.04
CA ILE A 3 -49.55 -0.01 68.15
C ILE A 3 -49.31 0.59 66.71
N ARG A 4 -49.54 -0.21 65.65
CA ARG A 4 -50.18 0.03 64.30
C ARG A 4 -50.10 1.35 63.48
N HIS A 5 -50.18 1.12 62.15
CA HIS A 5 -51.04 1.73 61.10
C HIS A 5 -50.94 3.23 60.75
N SER A 6 -51.36 3.52 59.50
CA SER A 6 -52.19 4.66 59.04
C SER A 6 -51.79 6.11 59.39
N THR A 7 -52.05 6.98 58.42
CA THR A 7 -52.37 8.43 58.53
C THR A 7 -51.25 9.48 58.80
N THR A 8 -51.28 10.54 57.96
CA THR A 8 -51.10 12.01 58.17
C THR A 8 -49.81 12.69 58.70
N THR A 9 -49.46 13.83 58.05
CA THR A 9 -48.73 15.08 58.47
C THR A 9 -47.22 14.97 58.82
N ARG A 10 -46.28 15.92 58.63
CA ARG A 10 -46.17 17.37 58.27
C ARG A 10 -44.65 17.72 58.01
N ALA A 11 -44.34 18.89 57.39
CA ALA A 11 -43.36 19.96 57.77
C ALA A 11 -41.93 19.61 58.29
N GLU A 12 -40.87 20.44 58.30
CA GLU A 12 -40.50 21.83 57.93
C GLU A 12 -38.99 21.96 58.26
N ASP A 13 -38.23 22.77 57.52
CA ASP A 13 -37.73 24.06 58.01
C ASP A 13 -36.96 24.74 56.86
N ARG A 14 -37.52 25.83 56.32
CA ARG A 14 -37.27 27.24 56.68
C ARG A 14 -35.92 27.70 56.13
N ASP A 15 -35.81 28.84 55.48
CA ASP A 15 -36.71 29.97 55.31
C ASP A 15 -36.08 30.85 54.21
N ARG A 16 -36.92 31.61 53.50
CA ARG A 16 -36.69 32.99 53.03
C ARG A 16 -35.47 33.24 52.11
N THR A 17 -35.57 33.98 51.02
CA THR A 17 -36.44 35.09 50.65
C THR A 17 -36.18 35.28 49.16
N ALA A 18 -37.23 35.17 48.34
CA ALA A 18 -37.96 36.31 47.80
C ALA A 18 -37.13 37.08 46.76
N LEU A 19 -37.67 37.13 45.54
CA LEU A 19 -37.94 38.39 44.86
C LEU A 19 -38.91 38.13 43.70
N HIS A 20 -40.01 38.90 43.74
CA HIS A 20 -40.95 39.33 42.70
C HIS A 20 -41.17 38.44 41.47
N GLY A 21 -42.40 38.03 41.12
CA GLY A 21 -43.59 38.89 41.05
C GLY A 21 -43.85 39.31 39.59
N PRO A 22 -45.12 39.45 39.19
CA PRO A 22 -45.62 39.16 37.83
C PRO A 22 -46.20 40.42 37.15
N GLN A 23 -46.81 40.30 35.97
CA GLN A 23 -48.05 40.98 35.50
C GLN A 23 -48.23 40.73 33.97
N LYS A 24 -49.43 40.39 33.43
CA LYS A 24 -50.64 41.24 33.20
C LYS A 24 -50.27 42.52 32.43
N GLU A 25 -51.04 43.11 31.52
CA GLU A 25 -52.29 42.89 30.81
C GLU A 25 -52.41 44.14 29.88
N ALA A 26 -53.28 44.11 28.88
CA ALA A 26 -54.01 45.29 28.36
C ALA A 26 -53.28 46.38 27.52
N SER A 27 -53.70 46.43 26.25
CA SER A 27 -54.59 47.49 25.72
C SER A 27 -54.03 48.56 24.75
N LYS A 28 -54.77 48.63 23.63
CA LYS A 28 -55.34 49.81 22.97
C LYS A 28 -54.46 50.80 22.16
N VAL A 29 -54.84 50.89 20.87
CA VAL A 29 -55.35 52.11 20.18
C VAL A 29 -54.42 52.91 19.25
N ASP A 30 -55.01 53.21 18.08
CA ASP A 30 -54.86 54.30 17.09
C ASP A 30 -53.82 54.31 15.93
N PHE A 31 -54.42 54.44 14.72
CA PHE A 31 -53.91 54.92 13.42
C PHE A 31 -53.76 56.47 13.42
N PRO A 32 -53.37 57.22 12.35
CA PRO A 32 -52.73 56.92 11.03
C PRO A 32 -51.55 57.89 10.67
N LYS A 33 -50.86 57.70 9.53
CA LYS A 33 -50.55 58.76 8.54
C LYS A 33 -49.85 58.24 7.27
N GLN A 34 -50.37 58.73 6.15
CA GLN A 34 -50.00 58.48 4.76
C GLN A 34 -48.65 59.08 4.38
N LEU A 35 -47.99 58.52 3.35
CA LEU A 35 -47.40 59.28 2.24
C LEU A 35 -47.15 58.35 1.04
N ARG A 36 -47.57 58.82 -0.14
CA ARG A 36 -47.58 58.14 -1.45
C ARG A 36 -46.17 57.89 -1.98
N PRO A 37 -46.02 56.94 -2.93
CA PRO A 37 -45.52 57.34 -4.24
C PRO A 37 -46.27 56.66 -5.39
N LEU A 38 -47.16 57.41 -6.03
CA LEU A 38 -47.74 57.10 -7.35
C LEU A 38 -47.29 58.11 -8.43
N GLU A 39 -46.34 58.99 -8.12
CA GLU A 39 -45.80 59.98 -9.08
C GLU A 39 -44.36 59.68 -9.53
N ALA A 40 -43.79 58.53 -9.16
CA ALA A 40 -42.44 58.13 -9.59
C ALA A 40 -42.42 57.15 -10.78
N LEU A 41 -43.57 56.66 -11.24
CA LEU A 41 -43.65 55.54 -12.20
C LEU A 41 -43.78 55.96 -13.67
N GLU A 42 -43.95 57.24 -13.98
CA GLU A 42 -43.98 57.74 -15.38
C GLU A 42 -42.59 57.89 -16.03
N LYS A 43 -41.49 57.51 -15.36
CA LYS A 43 -40.12 57.78 -15.86
C LYS A 43 -39.21 56.56 -16.06
N LEU A 44 -39.72 55.33 -16.00
CA LEU A 44 -38.88 54.11 -16.11
C LEU A 44 -39.22 53.28 -17.34
N THR A 45 -38.92 53.80 -18.52
CA THR A 45 -38.77 52.99 -19.74
C THR A 45 -37.27 52.68 -19.94
N ASN A 46 -36.95 51.37 -20.00
CA ASN A 46 -35.65 50.73 -20.33
C ASN A 46 -34.72 50.22 -19.20
N LEU A 47 -35.16 49.26 -18.37
CA LEU A 47 -34.27 48.28 -17.74
C LEU A 47 -34.89 46.86 -17.66
N LYS A 48 -34.12 45.85 -18.09
CA LYS A 48 -34.51 44.42 -18.25
C LYS A 48 -34.33 43.54 -16.99
N LYS A 49 -34.09 44.11 -15.81
CA LYS A 49 -34.14 43.38 -14.53
C LYS A 49 -34.64 44.32 -13.44
N LEU A 50 -35.91 44.22 -13.10
CA LEU A 50 -36.48 44.81 -11.91
C LEU A 50 -36.76 43.68 -10.92
N ALA A 51 -36.09 43.70 -9.76
CA ALA A 51 -36.57 43.00 -8.58
C ALA A 51 -37.53 43.98 -7.88
N ILE A 52 -38.83 43.71 -7.88
CA ILE A 52 -39.79 44.51 -7.13
C ILE A 52 -39.80 43.99 -5.69
N TYR A 53 -39.16 44.72 -4.78
CA TYR A 53 -39.42 44.57 -3.35
C TYR A 53 -40.60 45.47 -2.97
N LYS A 54 -41.66 44.85 -2.43
CA LYS A 54 -42.86 45.47 -1.83
C LYS A 54 -43.81 46.22 -2.78
N LEU A 55 -44.97 45.62 -3.03
CA LEU A 55 -46.21 46.36 -3.27
C LEU A 55 -46.96 46.49 -1.95
N VAL A 56 -47.16 47.74 -1.50
CA VAL A 56 -47.99 48.05 -0.33
C VAL A 56 -49.43 48.21 -0.79
N LYS A 57 -50.29 47.31 -0.30
CA LYS A 57 -51.76 47.41 -0.16
C LYS A 57 -52.43 48.59 -0.88
N PHE A 58 -52.92 48.37 -2.10
CA PHE A 58 -53.92 49.25 -2.71
C PHE A 58 -55.31 48.95 -2.14
N GLN A 59 -56.12 49.98 -1.92
CA GLN A 59 -57.53 49.81 -1.57
C GLN A 59 -58.35 49.51 -2.84
N ALA A 60 -59.48 48.82 -2.65
CA ALA A 60 -60.28 48.08 -3.63
C ALA A 60 -60.98 48.90 -4.74
N LYS A 61 -60.29 49.87 -5.36
CA LYS A 61 -60.79 50.59 -6.54
C LYS A 61 -59.83 50.63 -7.73
N ASP A 62 -58.70 49.94 -7.65
CA ASP A 62 -57.68 49.90 -8.71
C ASP A 62 -57.51 48.51 -9.35
N ASP A 63 -58.47 47.58 -9.17
CA ASP A 63 -58.38 46.23 -9.73
C ASP A 63 -58.36 46.23 -11.27
N GLU A 64 -59.03 47.18 -11.94
CA GLU A 64 -58.97 47.36 -13.41
C GLU A 64 -57.59 47.86 -13.89
N LEU A 65 -56.92 48.72 -13.11
CA LEU A 65 -55.57 49.22 -13.43
C LEU A 65 -54.50 48.15 -13.21
N LEU A 66 -54.68 47.28 -12.21
CA LEU A 66 -53.81 46.13 -11.97
C LEU A 66 -53.98 45.07 -13.07
N LEU A 67 -55.22 44.81 -13.52
CA LEU A 67 -55.50 43.90 -14.63
C LEU A 67 -54.86 44.40 -15.93
N SER A 68 -55.01 45.69 -16.24
CA SER A 68 -54.39 46.35 -17.39
C SER A 68 -52.86 46.32 -17.33
N ALA A 69 -52.25 46.54 -16.15
CA ALA A 69 -50.81 46.45 -15.96
C ALA A 69 -50.27 45.02 -16.10
N ILE A 70 -51.01 44.01 -15.63
CA ILE A 70 -50.65 42.58 -15.74
C ILE A 70 -50.80 42.10 -17.20
N GLU A 71 -51.88 42.48 -17.89
CA GLU A 71 -52.05 42.21 -19.33
C GLU A 71 -50.94 42.87 -20.15
N HIS A 72 -50.55 44.10 -19.83
CA HIS A 72 -49.46 44.78 -20.50
C HIS A 72 -48.08 44.13 -20.23
N LEU A 73 -47.86 43.59 -19.02
CA LEU A 73 -46.64 42.85 -18.65
C LEU A 73 -46.60 41.42 -19.24
N SER A 74 -47.75 40.80 -19.49
CA SER A 74 -47.86 39.49 -20.16
C SER A 74 -47.38 39.52 -21.62
N SER A 75 -47.53 40.67 -22.28
CA SER A 75 -46.97 40.90 -23.63
C SER A 75 -45.43 41.01 -23.64
N CYS A 76 -44.79 41.15 -22.46
CA CYS A 76 -43.35 41.28 -22.29
C CYS A 76 -42.71 40.04 -21.63
N SER A 77 -42.99 38.82 -22.12
CA SER A 77 -42.17 37.60 -21.88
C SER A 77 -41.58 37.42 -20.47
N LEU A 78 -42.39 37.59 -19.41
CA LEU A 78 -42.02 37.27 -18.04
C LEU A 78 -42.19 35.77 -17.79
N LYS A 79 -41.14 35.09 -17.33
CA LYS A 79 -41.16 33.64 -17.03
C LYS A 79 -41.44 33.29 -15.56
N PHE A 80 -41.56 34.27 -14.66
CA PHE A 80 -41.82 34.01 -13.25
C PHE A 80 -42.67 35.13 -12.63
N LEU A 81 -43.77 34.73 -11.99
CA LEU A 81 -44.62 35.57 -11.15
C LEU A 81 -44.61 34.95 -9.75
N ALA A 82 -44.13 35.67 -8.74
CA ALA A 82 -44.22 35.26 -7.34
C ALA A 82 -45.31 36.11 -6.67
N ILE A 83 -46.38 35.45 -6.23
CA ILE A 83 -47.51 36.08 -5.52
C ILE A 83 -47.37 35.74 -4.03
N ASP A 84 -47.53 36.73 -3.16
CA ASP A 84 -47.44 36.56 -1.69
C ASP A 84 -48.79 36.11 -1.08
N ASP A 85 -48.70 35.50 0.11
CA ASP A 85 -49.65 34.65 0.85
C ASP A 85 -51.05 35.25 1.15
N ASN A 86 -51.36 36.49 0.74
CA ASN A 86 -52.64 37.16 1.03
C ASN A 86 -53.56 37.32 -0.19
N PHE A 87 -53.24 36.70 -1.32
CA PHE A 87 -54.01 36.80 -2.57
C PHE A 87 -55.07 35.69 -2.75
N THR A 88 -55.70 35.24 -1.68
CA THR A 88 -56.71 34.15 -1.74
C THR A 88 -58.08 34.62 -2.22
N GLY A 89 -58.35 35.93 -2.24
CA GLY A 89 -59.67 36.47 -2.62
C GLY A 89 -59.94 36.65 -4.12
N PHE A 90 -58.92 36.61 -4.97
CA PHE A 90 -59.08 36.95 -6.40
C PHE A 90 -59.40 35.74 -7.31
N LEU A 91 -59.12 34.51 -6.84
CA LEU A 91 -59.27 33.30 -7.65
C LEU A 91 -60.70 32.74 -7.69
N ASP A 92 -61.57 33.16 -6.77
CA ASP A 92 -62.98 32.73 -6.77
C ASP A 92 -63.86 33.54 -7.74
N SER A 93 -63.47 34.76 -8.12
CA SER A 93 -64.30 35.66 -8.95
C SER A 93 -63.87 35.76 -10.42
N SER A 94 -62.65 35.37 -10.78
CA SER A 94 -62.10 35.59 -12.13
C SER A 94 -62.22 34.39 -13.08
N LEU A 95 -62.70 33.23 -12.61
CA LEU A 95 -62.87 32.02 -13.43
C LEU A 95 -64.29 31.84 -13.97
N SER A 96 -65.22 32.74 -13.66
CA SER A 96 -66.60 32.70 -14.21
C SER A 96 -66.83 33.60 -15.43
N SER A 97 -65.85 34.41 -15.86
CA SER A 97 -66.03 35.29 -17.02
C SER A 97 -64.74 35.54 -17.79
N SER A 98 -64.33 34.57 -18.61
CA SER A 98 -63.38 34.80 -19.69
C SER A 98 -63.66 33.81 -20.81
N GLN A 99 -64.31 34.29 -21.88
CA GLN A 99 -64.37 33.59 -23.15
C GLN A 99 -63.05 33.86 -23.89
N ALA A 100 -62.08 32.96 -23.77
CA ALA A 100 -60.89 32.92 -24.61
C ALA A 100 -60.59 31.46 -25.03
N PRO A 101 -60.10 31.21 -26.26
CA PRO A 101 -60.06 29.88 -26.85
C PRO A 101 -58.99 28.95 -26.24
N PRO A 102 -59.16 27.61 -26.35
CA PRO A 102 -58.37 26.64 -25.60
C PRO A 102 -57.11 26.21 -26.38
N GLU A 103 -55.96 26.85 -26.17
CA GLU A 103 -54.68 26.31 -26.65
C GLU A 103 -53.50 26.44 -25.66
N HIS A 104 -53.75 26.72 -24.39
CA HIS A 104 -52.70 26.70 -23.37
C HIS A 104 -53.05 25.71 -22.26
N LEU A 105 -52.39 24.54 -22.33
CA LEU A 105 -52.25 23.57 -21.25
C LEU A 105 -51.89 24.31 -19.95
N TYR A 106 -52.82 24.38 -19.00
CA TYR A 106 -52.50 24.75 -17.63
C TYR A 106 -51.63 23.64 -17.03
N THR A 107 -50.32 23.77 -17.15
CA THR A 107 -49.38 22.90 -16.45
C THR A 107 -49.29 23.43 -15.02
N LEU A 108 -50.00 22.80 -14.09
CA LEU A 108 -49.94 23.17 -12.68
C LEU A 108 -48.70 22.55 -12.04
N GLU A 109 -47.58 23.29 -12.04
CA GLU A 109 -46.32 22.85 -11.45
C GLU A 109 -46.20 23.39 -10.00
N LEU A 110 -46.53 22.56 -9.01
CA LEU A 110 -46.41 22.92 -7.59
C LEU A 110 -44.95 22.77 -7.13
N SER A 111 -44.14 23.80 -7.32
CA SER A 111 -42.73 23.78 -6.91
C SER A 111 -42.46 24.48 -5.57
N GLY A 112 -41.54 23.90 -4.81
CA GLY A 112 -40.55 24.64 -4.02
C GLY A 112 -40.93 25.07 -2.60
N ILE A 113 -42.01 25.82 -2.39
CA ILE A 113 -42.20 26.54 -1.10
C ILE A 113 -43.66 26.52 -0.60
N ALA A 114 -44.65 26.22 -1.45
CA ALA A 114 -46.06 26.17 -1.05
C ALA A 114 -46.43 25.01 -0.10
N TRP A 115 -45.59 23.97 -0.02
CA TRP A 115 -45.90 22.76 0.76
C TRP A 115 -45.62 22.91 2.26
N ASP A 116 -44.66 23.74 2.66
CA ASP A 116 -44.28 23.92 4.08
C ASP A 116 -45.36 24.66 4.90
N ARG A 117 -46.30 25.37 4.26
CA ARG A 117 -47.45 26.02 4.94
C ARG A 117 -48.78 25.31 4.73
N LEU A 118 -48.85 24.20 3.98
CA LEU A 118 -50.04 23.37 3.79
C LEU A 118 -50.34 22.45 5.00
N HIS A 119 -49.96 22.88 6.21
CA HIS A 119 -50.08 22.09 7.44
C HIS A 119 -51.52 21.99 7.98
N ASN A 120 -52.49 22.73 7.40
CA ASN A 120 -53.91 22.69 7.74
C ASN A 120 -54.75 22.09 6.60
N LEU A 121 -54.91 20.77 6.67
CA LEU A 121 -55.29 19.90 5.55
C LEU A 121 -56.71 19.34 5.63
N GLU A 122 -57.70 20.20 5.90
CA GLU A 122 -59.11 19.89 5.55
C GLU A 122 -59.45 20.33 4.11
N LYS A 123 -58.66 21.21 3.46
CA LYS A 123 -59.01 21.83 2.17
C LYS A 123 -58.40 21.23 0.89
N LEU A 124 -57.37 20.37 0.92
CA LEU A 124 -56.86 19.74 -0.34
C LEU A 124 -57.86 18.77 -0.97
N THR A 125 -58.82 18.25 -0.19
CA THR A 125 -59.90 17.40 -0.71
C THR A 125 -60.74 18.13 -1.76
N LEU A 126 -60.82 19.47 -1.69
CA LEU A 126 -61.58 20.28 -2.65
C LEU A 126 -60.80 20.61 -3.94
N PHE A 127 -59.47 20.55 -3.92
CA PHE A 127 -58.65 21.00 -5.05
C PHE A 127 -58.55 19.99 -6.19
N LEU A 128 -58.59 18.68 -5.88
CA LEU A 128 -58.63 17.63 -6.91
C LEU A 128 -60.04 17.33 -7.41
N THR A 129 -61.08 17.80 -6.71
CA THR A 129 -62.48 17.57 -7.12
C THR A 129 -62.98 18.58 -8.16
N SER A 130 -62.24 19.63 -8.47
CA SER A 130 -62.63 20.66 -9.46
C SER A 130 -61.91 20.55 -10.81
N LEU A 131 -61.10 19.50 -11.03
CA LEU A 131 -60.39 19.29 -12.29
C LEU A 131 -61.39 18.82 -13.37
N THR A 132 -61.66 19.69 -14.35
CA THR A 132 -62.48 19.37 -15.52
C THR A 132 -61.72 18.48 -16.52
N THR A 133 -62.45 17.96 -17.50
CA THR A 133 -62.20 16.78 -18.34
C THR A 133 -60.90 16.72 -19.17
N ASP A 134 -60.01 17.73 -19.15
CA ASP A 134 -58.78 17.76 -19.96
C ASP A 134 -57.48 18.08 -19.19
N THR A 135 -57.46 17.89 -17.87
CA THR A 135 -56.29 18.28 -17.06
C THR A 135 -55.23 17.17 -16.94
N LEU A 136 -53.99 17.41 -17.39
CA LEU A 136 -52.84 16.53 -17.18
C LEU A 136 -52.16 16.88 -15.85
N VAL A 137 -52.17 15.95 -14.89
CA VAL A 137 -51.53 16.13 -13.59
C VAL A 137 -50.14 15.49 -13.63
N THR A 138 -49.11 16.33 -13.60
CA THR A 138 -47.70 15.91 -13.50
C THR A 138 -47.26 15.95 -12.04
N LEU A 139 -46.83 14.82 -11.49
CA LEU A 139 -46.28 14.75 -10.14
C LEU A 139 -44.73 14.82 -10.18
N SER A 140 -44.15 16.00 -10.01
CA SER A 140 -42.70 16.22 -9.95
C SER A 140 -42.26 17.13 -8.80
N GLY A 141 -41.20 16.74 -8.09
CA GLY A 141 -40.34 17.62 -7.28
C GLY A 141 -40.72 17.89 -5.80
N LEU A 142 -40.03 17.21 -4.87
CA LEU A 142 -39.28 17.78 -3.71
C LEU A 142 -38.73 16.66 -2.80
N PRO A 143 -37.57 16.86 -2.13
CA PRO A 143 -36.97 15.90 -1.21
C PRO A 143 -37.55 16.02 0.20
N GLU A 144 -37.97 14.88 0.76
CA GLU A 144 -38.02 14.61 2.21
C GLU A 144 -39.04 15.39 3.07
N LEU A 145 -40.36 15.17 2.93
CA LEU A 145 -41.34 15.45 4.00
C LEU A 145 -42.49 14.42 4.05
N PHE A 146 -43.02 14.19 5.25
CA PHE A 146 -43.63 12.95 5.77
C PHE A 146 -45.17 12.79 5.59
N SER A 147 -45.63 11.53 5.73
CA SER A 147 -46.90 11.03 6.32
C SER A 147 -48.22 11.81 6.08
N LEU A 148 -49.02 11.38 5.10
CA LEU A 148 -50.48 11.58 5.11
C LEU A 148 -51.21 10.25 5.26
N ILE A 149 -51.71 9.98 6.47
CA ILE A 149 -52.51 8.80 6.83
C ILE A 149 -53.98 9.23 6.87
N PHE A 150 -54.80 8.76 5.92
CA PHE A 150 -56.25 8.69 6.11
C PHE A 150 -56.62 7.28 6.54
N SER A 151 -56.93 7.12 7.83
CA SER A 151 -57.57 5.98 8.52
C SER A 151 -57.12 4.58 8.07
N LEU A 152 -56.28 3.95 8.89
CA LEU A 152 -56.16 2.49 8.99
C LEU A 152 -56.58 2.12 10.41
N ASN A 153 -57.54 1.20 10.49
CA ASN A 153 -58.04 0.65 11.74
C ASN A 153 -56.90 0.10 12.60
N GLU A 154 -57.07 0.23 13.91
CA GLU A 154 -56.23 -0.28 14.98
C GLU A 154 -55.97 -1.78 14.78
N ASP A 155 -54.75 -2.18 14.34
CA ASP A 155 -54.07 -3.46 14.66
C ASP A 155 -52.87 -3.83 13.75
N GLU A 156 -52.02 -2.89 13.26
CA GLU A 156 -50.72 -3.26 12.64
C GLU A 156 -49.57 -2.28 12.97
N PRO A 157 -48.30 -2.74 12.99
CA PRO A 157 -47.19 -2.07 13.67
C PRO A 157 -46.56 -0.91 12.89
N LYS A 158 -46.09 0.07 13.66
CA LYS A 158 -45.51 1.37 13.28
C LYS A 158 -44.19 1.24 12.50
N ASP A 159 -44.22 1.44 11.18
CA ASP A 159 -43.06 1.92 10.41
C ASP A 159 -43.54 2.75 9.19
N ILE A 160 -44.04 3.97 9.43
CA ILE A 160 -44.90 4.74 8.50
C ILE A 160 -44.13 5.83 7.71
N SER A 161 -42.80 5.79 7.66
CA SER A 161 -42.01 6.90 7.09
C SER A 161 -42.02 7.01 5.54
N ASN A 162 -42.62 6.09 4.78
CA ASN A 162 -42.52 6.07 3.30
C ASN A 162 -43.78 5.57 2.55
N VAL A 163 -44.98 5.92 3.05
CA VAL A 163 -46.28 5.50 2.49
C VAL A 163 -47.08 6.71 1.99
N LEU A 164 -47.60 6.66 0.77
CA LEU A 164 -48.53 7.66 0.23
C LEU A 164 -49.89 6.99 -0.05
N LYS A 165 -50.96 7.47 0.60
CA LYS A 165 -52.34 6.99 0.38
C LYS A 165 -53.16 8.09 -0.29
N ILE A 166 -53.58 7.85 -1.52
CA ILE A 166 -54.48 8.72 -2.28
C ILE A 166 -55.88 8.11 -2.18
N VAL A 167 -56.81 8.79 -1.50
CA VAL A 167 -58.23 8.41 -1.42
C VAL A 167 -59.04 9.46 -2.15
N HIS A 168 -59.65 9.10 -3.28
CA HIS A 168 -60.51 10.01 -4.03
C HIS A 168 -61.97 9.56 -3.92
N LYS A 169 -62.85 10.47 -3.47
CA LYS A 169 -64.25 10.17 -3.11
C LYS A 169 -65.26 10.41 -4.24
N ASN A 170 -64.91 11.17 -5.27
CA ASN A 170 -65.82 11.48 -6.39
C ASN A 170 -65.29 10.88 -7.70
N THR A 171 -66.22 10.47 -8.56
CA THR A 171 -65.99 9.94 -9.90
C THR A 171 -65.33 11.00 -10.78
N LEU A 172 -64.11 10.75 -11.27
CA LEU A 172 -63.64 11.38 -12.50
C LEU A 172 -64.59 10.91 -13.60
N GLU A 173 -65.52 11.77 -14.02
CA GLU A 173 -66.18 11.59 -15.30
C GLU A 173 -65.10 11.76 -16.38
N SER A 174 -64.66 10.61 -16.92
CA SER A 174 -63.93 10.40 -18.18
C SER A 174 -63.00 11.54 -18.67
N GLY A 175 -61.68 11.34 -18.57
CA GLY A 175 -60.72 12.05 -19.46
C GLY A 175 -59.29 12.24 -18.93
N GLY A 176 -59.08 12.50 -17.64
CA GLY A 176 -57.77 12.89 -17.11
C GLY A 176 -56.74 11.75 -17.04
N LYS A 177 -55.48 11.99 -17.43
CA LYS A 177 -54.36 11.03 -17.33
C LYS A 177 -53.39 11.45 -16.21
N ILE A 178 -52.99 10.50 -15.36
CA ILE A 178 -51.96 10.72 -14.33
C ILE A 178 -50.60 10.31 -14.88
N LEU A 179 -49.68 11.27 -14.95
CA LEU A 179 -48.31 11.04 -15.42
C LEU A 179 -47.32 11.23 -14.27
N VAL A 180 -46.52 10.20 -14.00
CA VAL A 180 -45.42 10.24 -13.02
C VAL A 180 -44.11 10.35 -13.78
N THR A 181 -43.44 11.49 -13.66
CA THR A 181 -42.18 11.83 -14.33
C THR A 181 -40.94 11.46 -13.51
N ASP A 182 -39.77 11.56 -14.12
CA ASP A 182 -38.46 11.38 -13.47
C ASP A 182 -38.29 12.34 -12.28
N GLY A 183 -37.69 11.86 -11.19
CA GLY A 183 -37.45 12.64 -9.97
C GLY A 183 -38.60 12.70 -8.95
N GLY A 184 -39.76 12.09 -9.23
CA GLY A 184 -40.87 11.98 -8.27
C GLY A 184 -40.61 10.97 -7.14
N PHE A 185 -40.76 11.40 -5.88
CA PHE A 185 -40.82 10.55 -4.68
C PHE A 185 -39.70 9.49 -4.51
N THR A 186 -38.43 9.94 -4.53
CA THR A 186 -37.23 9.06 -4.52
C THR A 186 -37.05 8.18 -3.28
N LYS A 187 -37.79 8.42 -2.18
CA LYS A 187 -37.77 7.61 -0.95
C LYS A 187 -39.03 6.76 -0.76
N LEU A 188 -40.10 7.00 -1.52
CA LEU A 188 -41.39 6.33 -1.33
C LEU A 188 -41.27 4.82 -1.57
N ARG A 189 -41.77 4.02 -0.63
CA ARG A 189 -41.70 2.55 -0.68
C ARG A 189 -43.06 1.91 -0.90
N LEU A 190 -44.15 2.60 -0.51
CA LEU A 190 -45.52 2.14 -0.69
C LEU A 190 -46.41 3.25 -1.27
N LEU A 191 -47.11 2.96 -2.36
CA LEU A 191 -48.14 3.83 -2.93
C LEU A 191 -49.48 3.10 -2.88
N LEU A 192 -50.49 3.68 -2.24
CA LEU A 192 -51.86 3.16 -2.17
C LEU A 192 -52.82 4.16 -2.85
N PHE A 193 -53.50 3.72 -3.92
CA PHE A 193 -54.50 4.50 -4.64
C PHE A 193 -55.88 3.89 -4.40
N THR A 194 -56.85 4.66 -3.93
CA THR A 194 -58.24 4.20 -3.69
C THR A 194 -59.22 5.15 -4.37
N ALA A 195 -59.88 4.71 -5.43
CA ALA A 195 -60.87 5.51 -6.16
C ALA A 195 -61.92 4.62 -6.84
N PRO A 196 -63.22 4.97 -6.87
CA PRO A 196 -64.24 4.16 -7.54
C PRO A 196 -63.98 4.00 -9.04
N ALA A 197 -63.51 5.04 -9.74
CA ALA A 197 -63.03 4.96 -11.13
C ALA A 197 -61.59 5.50 -11.19
N LEU A 198 -60.65 4.68 -11.65
CA LEU A 198 -59.22 4.98 -11.62
C LEU A 198 -58.75 5.38 -13.05
N PRO A 199 -58.27 6.62 -13.25
CA PRO A 199 -57.86 7.13 -14.56
C PRO A 199 -56.59 6.42 -15.09
N PRO A 200 -56.25 6.59 -16.39
CA PRO A 200 -55.02 6.07 -16.94
C PRO A 200 -53.79 6.55 -16.16
N LEU A 201 -53.04 5.61 -15.58
CA LEU A 201 -51.79 5.86 -14.86
C LEU A 201 -50.60 5.55 -15.76
N SER A 202 -49.61 6.43 -15.81
CA SER A 202 -48.39 6.21 -16.60
C SER A 202 -47.15 6.59 -15.81
N PHE A 203 -46.23 5.63 -15.65
CA PHE A 203 -44.92 5.84 -15.02
C PHE A 203 -43.85 5.97 -16.10
N LEU A 204 -43.15 7.10 -16.14
CA LEU A 204 -42.03 7.32 -17.05
C LEU A 204 -40.72 6.76 -16.48
N GLU A 205 -39.71 6.62 -17.33
CA GLU A 205 -38.37 6.18 -16.95
C GLU A 205 -37.78 7.11 -15.86
N GLY A 206 -37.27 6.54 -14.77
CA GLY A 206 -36.76 7.29 -13.61
C GLY A 206 -37.80 7.61 -12.52
N ALA A 207 -39.08 7.31 -12.74
CA ALA A 207 -40.13 7.51 -11.75
C ALA A 207 -39.95 6.63 -10.50
N MET A 208 -40.15 7.21 -9.30
CA MET A 208 -40.24 6.52 -8.00
C MET A 208 -39.22 5.38 -7.80
N PRO A 209 -37.90 5.65 -7.84
CA PRO A 209 -36.86 4.64 -7.94
C PRO A 209 -36.77 3.65 -6.76
N LYS A 210 -37.39 3.95 -5.60
CA LYS A 210 -37.41 3.10 -4.39
C LYS A 210 -38.79 2.48 -4.08
N LEU A 211 -39.78 2.64 -4.95
CA LEU A 211 -41.13 2.12 -4.72
C LEU A 211 -41.10 0.59 -4.72
N GLN A 212 -41.48 -0.03 -3.59
CA GLN A 212 -41.45 -1.49 -3.40
C GLN A 212 -42.84 -2.13 -3.53
N ARG A 213 -43.90 -1.41 -3.15
CA ARG A 213 -45.28 -1.92 -3.18
C ARG A 213 -46.24 -0.87 -3.75
N LEU A 214 -47.08 -1.29 -4.68
CA LEU A 214 -48.17 -0.49 -5.26
C LEU A 214 -49.50 -1.17 -4.94
N GLU A 215 -50.41 -0.47 -4.28
CA GLU A 215 -51.77 -0.93 -4.02
C GLU A 215 -52.78 -0.07 -4.79
N LEU A 216 -53.66 -0.70 -5.55
CA LEU A 216 -54.74 -0.03 -6.28
C LEU A 216 -56.08 -0.62 -5.82
N ARG A 217 -56.98 0.22 -5.31
CA ARG A 217 -58.33 -0.16 -4.89
C ARG A 217 -59.35 0.57 -5.75
N PHE A 218 -60.14 -0.15 -6.54
CA PHE A 218 -61.03 0.47 -7.53
C PHE A 218 -62.30 -0.32 -7.88
N ARG A 219 -63.30 0.33 -8.49
CA ARG A 219 -64.46 -0.34 -9.12
C ARG A 219 -64.27 -0.46 -10.63
N ILE A 220 -63.70 0.56 -11.28
CA ILE A 220 -63.38 0.63 -12.72
C ILE A 220 -61.93 1.11 -12.86
N ILE A 221 -61.16 0.53 -13.78
CA ILE A 221 -59.80 0.98 -14.14
C ILE A 221 -59.66 1.04 -15.65
N GLU A 222 -59.12 2.14 -16.18
CA GLU A 222 -58.91 2.27 -17.62
C GLU A 222 -57.62 1.61 -18.08
N CYS A 223 -56.44 2.10 -17.69
CA CYS A 223 -55.13 1.50 -18.03
C CYS A 223 -54.04 1.87 -17.01
N VAL A 224 -53.04 1.01 -16.85
CA VAL A 224 -51.79 1.33 -16.14
C VAL A 224 -50.62 1.01 -17.08
N TYR A 225 -49.74 1.99 -17.30
CA TYR A 225 -48.60 1.89 -18.23
C TYR A 225 -47.28 2.19 -17.51
N GLY A 226 -46.20 1.57 -17.98
CA GLY A 226 -44.85 1.88 -17.49
C GLY A 226 -44.50 1.27 -16.13
N LEU A 227 -45.17 0.19 -15.70
CA LEU A 227 -44.78 -0.52 -14.47
C LEU A 227 -43.35 -1.08 -14.58
N GLU A 228 -42.93 -1.43 -15.79
CA GLU A 228 -41.57 -1.83 -16.15
C GLU A 228 -40.52 -0.74 -15.89
N ASN A 229 -40.92 0.54 -15.83
CA ASN A 229 -40.04 1.67 -15.58
C ASN A 229 -39.76 1.88 -14.08
N LEU A 230 -40.35 1.07 -13.19
CA LEU A 230 -40.21 1.15 -11.74
C LEU A 230 -39.17 0.12 -11.22
N PRO A 231 -37.90 0.51 -11.00
CA PRO A 231 -36.80 -0.44 -10.82
C PRO A 231 -36.83 -1.21 -9.49
N SER A 232 -37.51 -0.69 -8.46
CA SER A 232 -37.57 -1.32 -7.12
C SER A 232 -38.88 -2.05 -6.81
N LEU A 233 -39.83 -2.11 -7.75
CA LEU A 233 -41.19 -2.59 -7.50
C LEU A 233 -41.21 -4.11 -7.29
N GLN A 234 -41.69 -4.56 -6.13
CA GLN A 234 -41.72 -5.97 -5.71
C GLN A 234 -43.13 -6.54 -5.62
N GLN A 235 -44.13 -5.71 -5.29
CA GLN A 235 -45.50 -6.15 -5.04
C GLN A 235 -46.51 -5.17 -5.67
N VAL A 236 -47.50 -5.71 -6.38
CA VAL A 236 -48.69 -4.95 -6.84
C VAL A 236 -49.93 -5.64 -6.28
N PHE A 237 -50.66 -4.95 -5.39
CA PHE A 237 -51.95 -5.41 -4.89
C PHE A 237 -53.06 -4.67 -5.61
N MET A 238 -54.06 -5.40 -6.08
CA MET A 238 -55.26 -4.83 -6.65
C MET A 238 -56.48 -5.39 -5.94
N THR A 239 -57.29 -4.53 -5.34
CA THR A 239 -58.59 -4.89 -4.78
C THR A 239 -59.67 -4.22 -5.61
N PHE A 240 -60.56 -5.03 -6.19
CA PHE A 240 -61.65 -4.54 -7.02
C PHE A 240 -62.97 -5.18 -6.61
N SER A 241 -64.07 -4.46 -6.79
CA SER A 241 -65.41 -4.93 -6.41
C SER A 241 -65.82 -6.17 -7.19
N SER A 242 -66.51 -7.12 -6.54
CA SER A 242 -67.09 -8.30 -7.19
C SER A 242 -68.15 -7.97 -8.26
N GLN A 243 -68.68 -6.73 -8.23
CA GLN A 243 -69.62 -6.20 -9.22
C GLN A 243 -68.96 -5.38 -10.34
N ALA A 244 -67.64 -5.50 -10.55
CA ALA A 244 -66.94 -4.81 -11.63
C ALA A 244 -67.33 -5.39 -13.02
N PRO A 245 -67.44 -4.55 -14.07
CA PRO A 245 -67.73 -4.99 -15.43
C PRO A 245 -66.60 -5.86 -16.02
N GLU A 246 -66.90 -6.72 -17.00
CA GLU A 246 -65.96 -7.74 -17.51
C GLU A 246 -64.70 -7.14 -18.16
N ASP A 247 -64.83 -5.97 -18.79
CA ASP A 247 -63.72 -5.19 -19.35
C ASP A 247 -62.68 -4.79 -18.28
N ALA A 248 -63.14 -4.44 -17.08
CA ALA A 248 -62.27 -4.13 -15.95
C ALA A 248 -61.55 -5.40 -15.43
N LYS A 249 -62.19 -6.57 -15.46
CA LYS A 249 -61.56 -7.85 -15.07
C LYS A 249 -60.46 -8.28 -16.05
N GLU A 250 -60.67 -8.06 -17.35
CA GLU A 250 -59.67 -8.33 -18.38
C GLU A 250 -58.43 -7.44 -18.19
N LYS A 251 -58.62 -6.14 -17.96
CA LYS A 251 -57.53 -5.19 -17.70
C LYS A 251 -56.76 -5.52 -16.42
N VAL A 252 -57.44 -5.96 -15.36
CA VAL A 252 -56.80 -6.47 -14.14
C VAL A 252 -55.90 -7.68 -14.46
N SER A 253 -56.35 -8.58 -15.34
CA SER A 253 -55.55 -9.74 -15.75
C SER A 253 -54.27 -9.33 -16.50
N GLN A 254 -54.35 -8.30 -17.35
CA GLN A 254 -53.21 -7.74 -18.07
C GLN A 254 -52.19 -7.09 -17.14
N ILE A 255 -52.65 -6.29 -16.16
CA ILE A 255 -51.79 -5.68 -15.14
C ILE A 255 -51.16 -6.76 -14.25
N LYS A 256 -51.90 -7.83 -13.88
CA LYS A 256 -51.33 -9.00 -13.18
C LYS A 256 -50.25 -9.68 -14.00
N GLY A 257 -50.44 -9.80 -15.32
CA GLY A 257 -49.45 -10.32 -16.25
C GLY A 257 -48.16 -9.50 -16.23
N GLN A 258 -48.26 -8.18 -16.39
CA GLN A 258 -47.12 -7.25 -16.32
C GLN A 258 -46.41 -7.28 -14.95
N ALA A 259 -47.16 -7.23 -13.85
CA ALA A 259 -46.61 -7.32 -12.50
C ALA A 259 -45.92 -8.67 -12.22
N SER A 260 -46.44 -9.77 -12.76
CA SER A 260 -45.81 -11.10 -12.63
C SER A 260 -44.49 -11.22 -13.39
N LYS A 261 -44.36 -10.51 -14.52
CA LYS A 261 -43.14 -10.42 -15.34
C LYS A 261 -42.07 -9.63 -14.59
N ILE A 262 -42.44 -8.46 -14.04
CA ILE A 262 -41.58 -7.65 -13.16
C ILE A 262 -41.13 -8.44 -11.93
N ARG A 263 -42.01 -9.24 -11.30
CA ARG A 263 -41.64 -10.08 -10.15
C ARG A 263 -40.61 -11.18 -10.50
N LYS A 264 -40.57 -11.65 -11.75
CA LYS A 264 -39.54 -12.58 -12.22
C LYS A 264 -38.21 -11.87 -12.50
N ASP A 265 -38.27 -10.66 -13.03
CA ASP A 265 -37.08 -9.88 -13.42
C ASP A 265 -36.43 -9.12 -12.23
N ASN A 266 -37.22 -8.72 -11.22
CA ASN A 266 -36.79 -7.95 -10.03
C ASN A 266 -36.77 -8.74 -8.70
N ALA A 267 -36.97 -10.06 -8.70
CA ALA A 267 -36.78 -10.83 -7.47
C ALA A 267 -35.30 -10.79 -7.06
N PRO A 268 -34.91 -10.15 -5.92
CA PRO A 268 -33.64 -10.49 -5.31
C PRO A 268 -33.75 -11.96 -4.97
N ASP A 269 -32.88 -12.78 -5.55
CA ASP A 269 -32.97 -14.23 -5.56
C ASP A 269 -33.28 -14.79 -4.15
N ILE A 270 -34.59 -14.95 -3.84
CA ILE A 270 -35.09 -15.46 -2.56
C ILE A 270 -34.57 -16.89 -2.37
N SER A 271 -34.31 -17.59 -3.47
CA SER A 271 -33.67 -18.90 -3.44
C SER A 271 -32.22 -18.79 -2.94
N VAL A 272 -31.45 -17.77 -3.37
CA VAL A 272 -30.11 -17.49 -2.83
C VAL A 272 -30.15 -17.08 -1.37
N ARG A 273 -31.07 -16.19 -0.96
CA ARG A 273 -31.18 -15.80 0.47
C ARG A 273 -31.59 -16.97 1.35
N ARG A 274 -32.55 -17.81 0.91
CA ARG A 274 -32.93 -19.04 1.61
C ARG A 274 -31.78 -20.03 1.66
N ARG A 275 -31.01 -20.18 0.58
CA ARG A 275 -29.81 -21.02 0.55
C ARG A 275 -28.73 -20.51 1.52
N ILE A 276 -28.49 -19.20 1.57
CA ILE A 276 -27.56 -18.58 2.53
C ILE A 276 -28.08 -18.79 3.97
N ALA A 277 -29.36 -18.56 4.23
CA ALA A 277 -29.95 -18.76 5.55
C ALA A 277 -29.86 -20.23 6.00
N ALA A 278 -30.09 -21.18 5.09
CA ALA A 278 -29.89 -22.61 5.34
C ALA A 278 -28.42 -22.94 5.64
N GLU A 279 -27.47 -22.39 4.88
CA GLU A 279 -26.03 -22.54 5.15
C GLU A 279 -25.63 -21.94 6.51
N ILE A 280 -26.16 -20.76 6.87
CA ILE A 280 -25.95 -20.15 8.20
C ILE A 280 -26.53 -21.06 9.30
N GLY A 281 -27.72 -21.61 9.10
CA GLY A 281 -28.34 -22.58 10.00
C GLY A 281 -27.47 -23.84 10.18
N ASN A 282 -26.97 -24.40 9.09
CA ASN A 282 -26.04 -25.54 9.10
C ASN A 282 -24.73 -25.21 9.83
N LEU A 283 -24.16 -24.02 9.62
CA LEU A 283 -22.96 -23.57 10.31
C LEU A 283 -23.20 -23.39 11.81
N LYS A 284 -24.36 -22.85 12.20
CA LYS A 284 -24.76 -22.72 13.61
C LYS A 284 -24.90 -24.07 14.29
N LEU A 285 -25.57 -25.03 13.65
CA LEU A 285 -25.67 -26.42 14.14
C LEU A 285 -24.30 -27.08 14.28
N ARG A 286 -23.43 -26.92 13.29
CA ARG A 286 -22.05 -27.45 13.37
C ARG A 286 -21.26 -26.82 14.51
N ALA A 287 -21.37 -25.51 14.71
CA ALA A 287 -20.72 -24.81 15.82
C ALA A 287 -21.25 -25.30 17.18
N GLN A 288 -22.57 -25.52 17.28
CA GLN A 288 -23.20 -26.09 18.46
C GLN A 288 -22.70 -27.52 18.75
N HIS A 289 -22.70 -28.42 17.75
CA HIS A 289 -22.14 -29.78 17.91
C HIS A 289 -20.66 -29.78 18.28
N VAL A 290 -19.88 -28.79 17.82
CA VAL A 290 -18.47 -28.63 18.23
C VAL A 290 -18.41 -28.22 19.70
N SER A 291 -19.23 -27.25 20.12
CA SER A 291 -19.35 -26.84 21.53
C SER A 291 -19.77 -28.00 22.44
N GLU A 292 -20.79 -28.77 22.05
CA GLU A 292 -21.28 -29.92 22.81
C GLU A 292 -20.22 -31.03 22.92
N ARG A 293 -19.51 -31.34 21.83
CA ARG A 293 -18.37 -32.29 21.88
C ARG A 293 -17.28 -31.77 22.80
N ARG A 294 -16.95 -30.47 22.71
CA ARG A 294 -15.95 -29.83 23.56
C ARG A 294 -16.31 -29.98 25.04
N THR A 295 -17.56 -29.70 25.41
CA THR A 295 -18.09 -29.90 26.78
C THR A 295 -18.03 -31.37 27.18
N ARG A 296 -18.43 -32.29 26.30
CA ARG A 296 -18.45 -33.74 26.56
C ARG A 296 -17.07 -34.32 26.85
N TYR A 297 -16.03 -33.86 26.15
CA TYR A 297 -14.66 -34.32 26.36
C TYR A 297 -13.93 -33.56 27.47
N GLY A 298 -14.62 -32.70 28.23
CA GLY A 298 -14.00 -31.94 29.32
C GLY A 298 -12.88 -31.02 28.83
N VAL A 299 -12.93 -30.54 27.59
CA VAL A 299 -11.93 -29.60 27.06
C VAL A 299 -12.20 -28.24 27.68
N GLU A 300 -11.64 -28.04 28.88
CA GLU A 300 -11.75 -26.80 29.63
C GLU A 300 -11.34 -25.60 28.75
N ASN A 301 -12.03 -24.48 28.90
CA ASN A 301 -11.42 -23.21 28.51
C ASN A 301 -10.15 -23.07 29.35
N LEU A 302 -9.02 -22.67 28.76
CA LEU A 302 -7.90 -22.16 29.55
C LEU A 302 -8.50 -21.16 30.53
N GLN A 303 -8.44 -21.47 31.83
CA GLN A 303 -9.10 -20.67 32.84
C GLN A 303 -8.59 -19.24 32.71
N GLY A 304 -9.45 -18.33 32.24
CA GLY A 304 -9.30 -16.92 32.55
C GLY A 304 -9.42 -16.84 34.06
N ASN A 305 -8.29 -16.64 34.72
CA ASN A 305 -8.14 -16.74 36.17
C ASN A 305 -9.08 -15.74 36.87
N ASN A 306 -10.28 -16.19 37.21
CA ASN A 306 -11.28 -15.46 37.99
C ASN A 306 -11.87 -16.42 39.03
N GLY A 307 -11.14 -16.57 40.12
CA GLY A 307 -11.54 -17.25 41.35
C GLY A 307 -10.47 -16.97 42.41
N GLY A 308 -10.77 -16.07 43.35
CA GLY A 308 -9.79 -15.40 44.21
C GLY A 308 -9.12 -16.26 45.27
N GLY A 309 -7.94 -15.77 45.70
CA GLY A 309 -7.29 -16.13 46.96
C GLY A 309 -5.90 -16.74 46.83
N GLY A 310 -4.87 -15.92 46.55
CA GLY A 310 -3.47 -16.26 46.83
C GLY A 310 -2.48 -16.05 45.68
N SER A 311 -1.61 -15.04 45.83
CA SER A 311 -0.37 -14.76 45.09
C SER A 311 -0.49 -14.37 43.60
N GLY A 312 -0.26 -13.08 43.33
CA GLY A 312 -0.54 -12.44 42.06
C GLY A 312 0.47 -12.73 40.95
N LEU A 313 0.00 -13.34 39.87
CA LEU A 313 0.57 -13.28 38.53
C LEU A 313 -0.58 -13.41 37.51
N GLY A 314 -0.87 -12.34 36.74
CA GLY A 314 -1.64 -12.46 35.49
C GLY A 314 -2.86 -11.55 35.28
N VAL A 315 -2.70 -10.23 35.37
CA VAL A 315 -3.60 -9.27 34.68
C VAL A 315 -2.72 -8.23 33.99
N GLY A 316 -2.38 -8.47 32.72
CA GLY A 316 -1.49 -7.57 31.97
C GLY A 316 -1.47 -7.80 30.45
N ALA A 317 -2.49 -8.47 29.89
CA ALA A 317 -2.52 -8.77 28.46
C ALA A 317 -3.05 -7.59 27.60
N ASN A 318 -3.74 -6.61 28.19
CA ASN A 318 -4.40 -5.51 27.47
C ASN A 318 -3.97 -4.10 27.94
N ALA A 319 -2.87 -3.97 28.68
CA ALA A 319 -2.30 -2.65 28.93
C ALA A 319 -1.56 -2.19 27.66
N PRO A 320 -1.67 -0.90 27.25
CA PRO A 320 -0.95 -0.37 26.10
C PRO A 320 0.55 -0.55 26.35
N ARG A 321 1.16 -1.48 25.62
CA ARG A 321 2.62 -1.58 25.59
C ARG A 321 3.09 -0.47 24.67
N ASP A 322 3.60 0.60 25.26
CA ASP A 322 4.31 1.62 24.53
C ASP A 322 5.63 1.00 24.02
N ARG A 323 5.54 0.30 22.89
CA ARG A 323 6.68 -0.39 22.27
C ARG A 323 7.49 0.67 21.55
N LEU A 324 8.49 1.22 22.24
CA LEU A 324 9.44 2.14 21.62
C LEU A 324 10.11 1.46 20.42
N ALA A 325 9.97 2.08 19.25
CA ALA A 325 10.65 1.63 18.05
C ALA A 325 12.18 1.67 18.28
N PRO A 326 12.94 0.65 17.86
CA PRO A 326 14.39 0.63 18.05
C PRO A 326 15.04 1.80 17.31
N LEU A 327 15.99 2.47 17.98
CA LEU A 327 16.74 3.60 17.42
C LEU A 327 17.43 3.22 16.10
N PRO A 328 17.46 4.10 15.09
CA PRO A 328 18.21 3.87 13.87
C PRO A 328 19.69 3.57 14.14
N ARG A 329 20.17 2.45 13.60
CA ARG A 329 21.55 1.98 13.71
C ARG A 329 22.03 1.50 12.36
N LEU A 330 23.33 1.54 12.08
CA LEU A 330 23.86 0.80 10.94
C LEU A 330 24.11 -0.64 11.40
N ILE A 331 23.64 -1.62 10.62
CA ILE A 331 24.10 -3.00 10.82
C ILE A 331 25.57 -3.03 10.42
N GLY A 332 26.45 -3.13 11.41
CA GLY A 332 27.83 -3.54 11.20
C GLY A 332 27.89 -5.04 10.90
N THR A 333 28.94 -5.48 10.22
CA THR A 333 29.29 -6.91 10.23
C THR A 333 29.76 -7.23 11.64
N MET A 334 28.90 -7.87 12.45
CA MET A 334 29.34 -8.36 13.77
C MET A 334 30.42 -9.42 13.53
N GLU A 335 31.58 -9.24 14.15
CA GLU A 335 32.64 -10.22 14.10
C GLU A 335 32.16 -11.53 14.74
N PRO A 336 32.52 -12.69 14.18
CA PRO A 336 32.16 -13.97 14.76
C PRO A 336 32.79 -14.10 16.16
N VAL A 337 31.97 -14.33 17.18
CA VAL A 337 32.46 -14.51 18.56
C VAL A 337 32.98 -15.93 18.75
N GLY A 338 34.20 -16.07 19.29
CA GLY A 338 34.79 -17.36 19.68
C GLY A 338 35.23 -18.24 18.51
N MET A 339 35.47 -17.65 17.33
CA MET A 339 35.91 -18.37 16.13
C MET A 339 37.32 -17.95 15.67
N ASP A 340 38.04 -17.14 16.45
CA ASP A 340 39.33 -16.56 16.04
C ASP A 340 40.40 -17.64 15.77
N ALA A 341 40.39 -18.71 16.58
CA ALA A 341 41.28 -19.85 16.40
C ALA A 341 40.97 -20.61 15.11
N ASP A 342 39.69 -20.87 14.84
CA ASP A 342 39.23 -21.57 13.62
C ASP A 342 39.55 -20.74 12.36
N ILE A 343 39.30 -19.42 12.42
CA ILE A 343 39.64 -18.49 11.34
C ILE A 343 41.15 -18.50 11.09
N SER A 344 41.96 -18.36 12.14
CA SER A 344 43.43 -18.35 12.03
C SER A 344 44.00 -19.66 11.47
N GLU A 345 43.44 -20.80 11.88
CA GLU A 345 43.82 -22.12 11.35
C GLU A 345 43.49 -22.23 9.86
N LEU A 346 42.26 -21.88 9.48
CA LEU A 346 41.81 -22.00 8.11
C LEU A 346 42.50 -20.98 7.19
N GLN A 347 42.77 -19.76 7.64
CA GLN A 347 43.58 -18.79 6.90
C GLN A 347 44.97 -19.31 6.56
N LYS A 348 45.65 -20.01 7.49
CA LYS A 348 46.92 -20.68 7.21
C LYS A 348 46.76 -21.76 6.15
N TRP A 349 45.68 -22.54 6.19
CA TRP A 349 45.39 -23.52 5.16
C TRP A 349 45.19 -22.89 3.77
N PHE A 350 44.49 -21.75 3.69
CA PHE A 350 44.35 -21.00 2.44
C PHE A 350 45.72 -20.49 1.93
N SER A 351 46.59 -20.03 2.82
CA SER A 351 47.92 -19.46 2.54
C SER A 351 48.97 -20.50 2.13
N ASN A 352 48.96 -21.68 2.75
CA ASN A 352 49.90 -22.78 2.48
C ASN A 352 49.78 -23.36 1.05
N GLY A 353 48.75 -22.94 0.29
CA GLY A 353 48.61 -23.26 -1.13
C GLY A 353 49.53 -22.45 -2.06
N LYS A 354 50.38 -21.56 -1.53
CA LYS A 354 51.35 -20.77 -2.31
C LYS A 354 52.65 -21.53 -2.63
N ASP A 355 52.93 -22.65 -1.94
CA ASP A 355 54.23 -23.37 -2.02
C ASP A 355 54.22 -24.69 -2.83
N GLY A 356 53.56 -24.71 -4.00
CA GLY A 356 53.93 -25.69 -5.05
C GLY A 356 52.93 -26.81 -5.40
N THR A 357 51.71 -26.82 -4.86
CA THR A 357 50.61 -27.67 -5.38
C THR A 357 49.49 -26.82 -5.98
N GLN A 358 49.72 -26.42 -7.23
CA GLN A 358 48.81 -25.72 -8.14
C GLN A 358 47.60 -26.60 -8.53
N GLN A 359 46.72 -26.97 -7.58
CA GLN A 359 45.50 -27.74 -7.85
C GLN A 359 44.26 -27.17 -7.14
N LEU A 360 43.06 -27.55 -7.61
CA LEU A 360 41.77 -27.19 -7.04
C LEU A 360 41.62 -27.79 -5.63
N ARG A 361 41.36 -26.94 -4.64
CA ARG A 361 41.23 -27.34 -3.22
C ARG A 361 39.79 -27.36 -2.75
N TYR A 362 39.49 -28.29 -1.85
CA TYR A 362 38.18 -28.43 -1.24
C TYR A 362 38.27 -28.28 0.29
N LEU A 363 37.35 -27.52 0.87
CA LEU A 363 37.19 -27.37 2.31
C LEU A 363 35.76 -27.75 2.69
N ALA A 364 35.57 -28.73 3.58
CA ALA A 364 34.28 -29.05 4.16
C ALA A 364 34.23 -28.62 5.63
N ILE A 365 33.35 -27.67 5.95
CA ILE A 365 33.03 -27.26 7.32
C ILE A 365 31.81 -28.06 7.78
N VAL A 366 32.01 -28.93 8.77
CA VAL A 366 31.00 -29.90 9.21
C VAL A 366 30.60 -29.72 10.68
N GLY A 367 29.32 -29.91 10.97
CA GLY A 367 28.76 -29.84 12.33
C GLY A 367 27.23 -29.75 12.33
N PHE A 368 26.61 -29.98 13.48
CA PHE A 368 25.15 -29.91 13.67
C PHE A 368 24.54 -28.52 13.35
N GLY A 369 23.21 -28.47 13.24
CA GLY A 369 22.47 -27.23 13.00
C GLY A 369 22.70 -26.20 14.11
N GLY A 370 22.81 -24.91 13.75
CA GLY A 370 22.93 -23.82 14.74
C GLY A 370 24.34 -23.54 15.28
N LEU A 371 25.36 -24.31 14.89
CA LEU A 371 26.76 -24.13 15.32
C LEU A 371 27.50 -22.92 14.71
N GLY A 372 26.92 -22.24 13.72
CA GLY A 372 27.58 -21.09 13.08
C GLY A 372 28.51 -21.43 11.90
N LYS A 373 28.37 -22.61 11.28
CA LYS A 373 29.15 -22.99 10.07
C LYS A 373 29.11 -21.94 8.96
N THR A 374 27.93 -21.46 8.62
CA THR A 374 27.74 -20.41 7.61
C THR A 374 28.39 -19.10 8.06
N THR A 375 28.40 -18.80 9.37
CA THR A 375 29.08 -17.61 9.93
C THR A 375 30.59 -17.69 9.71
N LEU A 376 31.23 -18.82 10.06
CA LEU A 376 32.66 -19.05 9.84
C LEU A 376 33.00 -19.01 8.34
N ALA A 377 32.21 -19.71 7.51
CA ALA A 377 32.44 -19.74 6.07
C ALA A 377 32.32 -18.34 5.43
N MET A 378 31.34 -17.54 5.86
CA MET A 378 31.15 -16.17 5.37
C MET A 378 32.23 -15.21 5.88
N ALA A 379 32.79 -15.43 7.07
CA ALA A 379 33.93 -14.66 7.56
C ALA A 379 35.15 -14.88 6.65
N LEU A 380 35.50 -16.14 6.39
CA LEU A 380 36.58 -16.52 5.45
C LEU A 380 36.32 -16.01 4.03
N TYR A 381 35.08 -16.11 3.54
CA TYR A 381 34.70 -15.61 2.22
C TYR A 381 34.89 -14.10 2.06
N ARG A 382 34.78 -13.34 3.16
CA ARG A 382 35.01 -11.89 3.17
C ARG A 382 36.49 -11.55 3.27
N GLU A 383 37.19 -12.12 4.25
CA GLU A 383 38.60 -11.80 4.54
C GLU A 383 39.54 -12.21 3.41
N LEU A 384 39.29 -13.38 2.81
CA LEU A 384 40.15 -13.94 1.77
C LEU A 384 39.67 -13.61 0.36
N GLY A 385 38.62 -12.79 0.23
CA GLY A 385 37.98 -12.49 -1.05
C GLY A 385 38.94 -11.89 -2.08
N ASP A 386 39.82 -10.99 -1.62
CA ASP A 386 40.75 -10.22 -2.47
C ASP A 386 41.89 -11.09 -3.06
N GLU A 387 42.08 -12.33 -2.58
CA GLU A 387 43.10 -13.23 -3.10
C GLU A 387 42.67 -14.00 -4.38
N PHE A 388 41.41 -13.86 -4.81
CA PHE A 388 40.83 -14.63 -5.91
C PHE A 388 40.29 -13.71 -7.01
N ASP A 389 40.51 -14.09 -8.28
CA ASP A 389 40.03 -13.35 -9.45
C ASP A 389 38.50 -13.26 -9.51
N CYS A 390 37.81 -14.26 -8.96
CA CYS A 390 36.36 -14.26 -8.88
C CYS A 390 35.84 -15.11 -7.73
N ARG A 391 34.65 -14.78 -7.24
CA ARG A 391 34.00 -15.48 -6.13
C ARG A 391 32.51 -15.66 -6.34
N ALA A 392 31.92 -16.73 -5.81
CA ALA A 392 30.48 -16.92 -5.82
C ALA A 392 30.00 -17.62 -4.54
N PHE A 393 28.76 -17.34 -4.15
CA PHE A 393 28.11 -17.94 -3.00
C PHE A 393 26.77 -18.55 -3.41
N VAL A 394 26.53 -19.83 -3.11
CA VAL A 394 25.26 -20.48 -3.41
C VAL A 394 24.76 -21.30 -2.22
N LEU A 395 23.47 -21.20 -1.96
CA LEU A 395 22.78 -22.03 -0.98
C LEU A 395 22.30 -23.33 -1.63
N ALA A 396 22.71 -24.48 -1.09
CA ALA A 396 22.23 -25.78 -1.53
C ALA A 396 20.84 -26.10 -0.96
N SER A 397 20.04 -26.81 -1.75
CA SER A 397 18.67 -27.20 -1.41
C SER A 397 18.61 -28.63 -0.85
N GLN A 398 17.69 -28.90 0.08
CA GLN A 398 17.36 -30.28 0.49
C GLN A 398 16.85 -31.11 -0.69
N LYS A 399 15.92 -30.55 -1.49
CA LYS A 399 15.56 -31.09 -2.80
C LYS A 399 16.56 -30.57 -3.82
N PHE A 400 17.65 -31.31 -3.99
CA PHE A 400 18.76 -30.92 -4.86
C PHE A 400 18.31 -30.83 -6.33
N HIS A 401 18.63 -29.71 -6.99
CA HIS A 401 18.37 -29.48 -8.40
C HIS A 401 19.56 -28.75 -9.04
N LEU A 402 20.43 -29.50 -9.73
CA LEU A 402 21.70 -29.01 -10.26
C LEU A 402 21.56 -27.73 -11.11
N PRO A 403 20.60 -27.61 -12.06
CA PRO A 403 20.47 -26.40 -12.86
C PRO A 403 20.24 -25.12 -12.05
N THR A 404 19.57 -25.21 -10.91
CA THR A 404 19.30 -24.02 -10.07
C THR A 404 20.61 -23.51 -9.46
N VAL A 405 21.47 -24.42 -9.00
CA VAL A 405 22.80 -24.09 -8.47
C VAL A 405 23.69 -23.52 -9.58
N LEU A 406 23.76 -24.20 -10.73
CA LEU A 406 24.59 -23.75 -11.85
C LEU A 406 24.13 -22.40 -12.41
N ARG A 407 22.82 -22.16 -12.53
CA ARG A 407 22.27 -20.85 -12.91
C ARG A 407 22.70 -19.74 -11.95
N SER A 408 22.67 -20.01 -10.65
CA SER A 408 23.10 -19.04 -9.64
C SER A 408 24.58 -18.70 -9.78
N LEU A 409 25.44 -19.72 -9.98
CA LEU A 409 26.87 -19.53 -10.24
C LEU A 409 27.11 -18.73 -11.52
N VAL A 410 26.49 -19.15 -12.63
CA VAL A 410 26.64 -18.49 -13.94
C VAL A 410 26.22 -17.03 -13.87
N LYS A 411 25.07 -16.72 -13.24
CA LYS A 411 24.62 -15.34 -13.04
C LYS A 411 25.64 -14.53 -12.23
N GLN A 412 26.10 -15.03 -11.09
CA GLN A 412 27.07 -14.32 -10.24
C GLN A 412 28.43 -14.10 -10.90
N PHE A 413 28.91 -15.06 -11.70
CA PHE A 413 30.16 -14.89 -12.44
C PHE A 413 29.98 -14.00 -13.68
N HIS A 414 28.81 -14.02 -14.31
CA HIS A 414 28.52 -13.14 -15.45
C HIS A 414 28.43 -11.68 -15.03
N GLU A 415 27.76 -11.39 -13.91
CA GLU A 415 27.66 -10.05 -13.32
C GLU A 415 29.05 -9.44 -12.99
N LYS A 416 30.09 -10.28 -12.91
CA LYS A 416 31.48 -9.89 -12.62
C LYS A 416 32.38 -9.80 -13.86
N GLN A 417 31.89 -10.12 -15.06
CA GLN A 417 32.66 -10.02 -16.31
C GLN A 417 32.57 -8.60 -16.91
N ALA A 418 33.70 -8.10 -17.45
CA ALA A 418 33.81 -6.74 -17.99
C ALA A 418 33.00 -6.49 -19.27
N ASP A 419 32.82 -7.51 -20.11
CA ASP A 419 32.19 -7.40 -21.45
C ASP A 419 30.88 -8.20 -21.57
N ALA A 420 30.19 -8.47 -20.46
CA ALA A 420 28.98 -9.31 -20.44
C ALA A 420 27.76 -8.57 -21.04
N PRO A 421 27.19 -9.02 -22.18
CA PRO A 421 25.93 -8.46 -22.68
C PRO A 421 24.78 -8.77 -21.72
N GLU A 422 23.94 -7.79 -21.35
CA GLU A 422 22.76 -8.02 -20.49
C GLU A 422 21.84 -9.13 -21.04
N ASP A 423 21.82 -9.31 -22.36
CA ASP A 423 20.99 -10.30 -23.07
C ASP A 423 21.66 -11.67 -23.20
N ALA A 424 22.94 -11.84 -22.85
CA ALA A 424 23.67 -13.10 -23.04
C ALA A 424 23.15 -14.24 -22.13
N LEU A 425 22.43 -13.90 -21.06
CA LEU A 425 21.71 -14.84 -20.19
C LEU A 425 20.19 -14.80 -20.42
N HIS A 426 19.71 -14.19 -21.49
CA HIS A 426 18.29 -14.19 -21.82
C HIS A 426 17.81 -15.64 -22.01
N GLY A 427 16.72 -16.01 -21.34
CA GLY A 427 16.20 -17.38 -21.37
C GLY A 427 17.03 -18.41 -20.60
N ILE A 428 17.97 -18.00 -19.73
CA ILE A 428 18.76 -18.92 -18.89
C ILE A 428 17.90 -19.92 -18.09
N GLU A 429 16.66 -19.55 -17.77
CA GLU A 429 15.72 -20.43 -17.06
C GLU A 429 15.38 -21.70 -17.85
N GLY A 430 15.45 -21.68 -19.17
CA GLY A 430 15.26 -22.83 -20.06
C GLY A 430 16.54 -23.59 -20.40
N TRP A 431 17.71 -23.16 -19.91
CA TRP A 431 18.97 -23.84 -20.22
C TRP A 431 19.07 -25.17 -19.49
N GLY A 432 19.38 -26.23 -20.25
CA GLY A 432 19.74 -27.53 -19.69
C GLY A 432 21.12 -27.53 -19.03
N ASP A 433 21.38 -28.58 -18.25
CA ASP A 433 22.57 -28.77 -17.44
C ASP A 433 23.87 -28.58 -18.24
N GLU A 434 23.97 -29.18 -19.43
CA GLU A 434 25.17 -29.12 -20.27
C GLU A 434 25.49 -27.70 -20.78
N THR A 435 24.47 -26.92 -21.12
CA THR A 435 24.65 -25.51 -21.51
C THR A 435 25.16 -24.68 -20.34
N LEU A 436 24.60 -24.90 -19.14
CA LEU A 436 25.01 -24.21 -17.92
C LEU A 436 26.45 -24.57 -17.52
N LYS A 437 26.82 -25.86 -17.56
CA LYS A 437 28.18 -26.34 -17.31
C LYS A 437 29.18 -25.72 -18.27
N ARG A 438 28.89 -25.74 -19.57
CA ARG A 438 29.76 -25.14 -20.59
C ARG A 438 29.95 -23.65 -20.35
N LYS A 439 28.88 -22.91 -20.05
CA LYS A 439 29.00 -21.48 -19.77
C LYS A 439 29.82 -21.20 -18.52
N LEU A 440 29.61 -21.97 -17.45
CA LEU A 440 30.38 -21.85 -16.22
C LEU A 440 31.87 -22.14 -16.47
N LEU A 441 32.17 -23.15 -17.28
CA LEU A 441 33.53 -23.51 -17.68
C LEU A 441 34.21 -22.38 -18.47
N GLU A 442 33.51 -21.75 -19.41
CA GLU A 442 34.00 -20.56 -20.13
C GLU A 442 34.31 -19.39 -19.18
N GLN A 443 33.44 -19.13 -18.21
CA GLN A 443 33.56 -17.99 -17.29
C GLN A 443 34.71 -18.12 -16.29
N LEU A 444 35.00 -19.36 -15.88
CA LEU A 444 36.02 -19.72 -14.90
C LEU A 444 37.36 -20.09 -15.54
N LYS A 445 37.42 -20.21 -16.87
CA LYS A 445 38.65 -20.58 -17.59
C LYS A 445 39.77 -19.60 -17.26
N SER A 446 40.93 -20.16 -16.89
CA SER A 446 42.14 -19.39 -16.57
C SER A 446 41.97 -18.41 -15.39
N LYS A 447 40.99 -18.58 -14.51
CA LYS A 447 40.79 -17.76 -13.31
C LYS A 447 41.01 -18.57 -12.03
N ARG A 448 41.50 -17.91 -11.00
CA ARG A 448 41.52 -18.38 -9.62
C ARG A 448 40.19 -18.03 -8.96
N TYR A 449 39.34 -19.02 -8.69
CA TYR A 449 37.99 -18.80 -8.16
C TYR A 449 37.81 -19.29 -6.72
N HIS A 450 36.94 -18.62 -5.98
CA HIS A 450 36.48 -19.02 -4.64
C HIS A 450 34.96 -19.24 -4.63
N ILE A 451 34.51 -20.48 -4.48
CA ILE A 451 33.09 -20.82 -4.45
C ILE A 451 32.71 -21.29 -3.06
N LEU A 452 31.74 -20.65 -2.42
CA LEU A 452 31.13 -21.11 -1.17
C LEU A 452 29.76 -21.73 -1.47
N ILE A 453 29.61 -23.02 -1.15
CA ILE A 453 28.35 -23.77 -1.26
C ILE A 453 27.84 -24.09 0.14
N ASP A 454 26.76 -23.44 0.54
CA ASP A 454 26.24 -23.51 1.91
C ASP A 454 25.16 -24.58 2.05
N ASP A 455 25.22 -25.37 3.13
CA ASP A 455 24.25 -26.36 3.60
C ASP A 455 23.97 -27.49 2.59
N ILE A 456 24.99 -28.26 2.17
CA ILE A 456 24.80 -29.45 1.32
C ILE A 456 24.21 -30.62 2.12
N TRP A 457 23.18 -31.26 1.57
CA TRP A 457 22.41 -32.32 2.23
C TRP A 457 22.76 -33.76 1.83
N SER A 458 23.37 -33.99 0.66
CA SER A 458 23.70 -35.34 0.21
C SER A 458 25.05 -35.40 -0.51
N VAL A 459 25.64 -36.59 -0.49
CA VAL A 459 26.89 -36.89 -1.22
C VAL A 459 26.69 -36.69 -2.72
N SER A 460 25.57 -37.18 -3.26
CA SER A 460 25.23 -37.02 -4.68
C SER A 460 25.09 -35.55 -5.10
N ALA A 461 24.52 -34.69 -4.26
CA ALA A 461 24.43 -33.26 -4.54
C ALA A 461 25.82 -32.61 -4.64
N TRP A 462 26.71 -32.95 -3.70
CA TRP A 462 28.09 -32.50 -3.71
C TRP A 462 28.83 -32.96 -4.98
N GLU A 463 28.76 -34.25 -5.30
CA GLU A 463 29.45 -34.83 -6.46
C GLU A 463 28.97 -34.20 -7.77
N ASN A 464 27.67 -34.05 -7.96
CA ASN A 464 27.11 -33.41 -9.16
C ASN A 464 27.58 -31.95 -9.34
N ILE A 465 27.68 -31.18 -8.24
CA ILE A 465 28.20 -29.80 -8.31
C ILE A 465 29.70 -29.83 -8.61
N ARG A 466 30.47 -30.63 -7.86
CA ARG A 466 31.93 -30.77 -8.03
C ARG A 466 32.28 -31.11 -9.48
N ASP A 467 31.58 -32.08 -10.05
CA ASP A 467 31.83 -32.58 -11.41
C ASP A 467 31.45 -31.56 -12.50
N SER A 468 30.71 -30.51 -12.13
CA SER A 468 30.37 -29.38 -13.00
C SER A 468 31.40 -28.24 -12.96
N LEU A 469 32.37 -28.27 -12.04
CA LEU A 469 33.39 -27.22 -11.90
C LEU A 469 34.65 -27.58 -12.69
N PRO A 470 35.28 -26.60 -13.38
CA PRO A 470 36.52 -26.86 -14.11
C PRO A 470 37.65 -27.21 -13.13
N LYS A 471 38.56 -28.09 -13.54
CA LYS A 471 39.82 -28.24 -12.81
C LYS A 471 40.62 -26.93 -12.92
N SER A 472 41.30 -26.54 -11.84
CA SER A 472 42.09 -25.31 -11.78
C SER A 472 43.49 -25.64 -11.31
N ASP A 473 44.47 -25.12 -12.03
CA ASP A 473 45.88 -25.08 -11.66
C ASP A 473 46.26 -23.79 -10.92
N LYS A 474 45.35 -22.82 -10.82
CA LYS A 474 45.63 -21.51 -10.21
C LYS A 474 45.32 -21.43 -8.72
N GLY A 475 45.22 -22.57 -8.02
CA GLY A 475 44.96 -22.61 -6.59
C GLY A 475 43.54 -22.13 -6.19
N SER A 476 42.55 -22.44 -7.04
CA SER A 476 41.13 -22.18 -6.76
C SER A 476 40.62 -22.99 -5.56
N CYS A 477 39.58 -22.49 -4.89
CA CYS A 477 39.05 -23.09 -3.68
C CYS A 477 37.52 -23.22 -3.73
N VAL A 478 37.02 -24.37 -3.27
CA VAL A 478 35.59 -24.61 -3.05
C VAL A 478 35.37 -24.94 -1.58
N VAL A 479 34.62 -24.09 -0.91
CA VAL A 479 34.22 -24.26 0.49
C VAL A 479 32.79 -24.79 0.52
N VAL A 480 32.57 -25.83 1.30
CA VAL A 480 31.27 -26.47 1.50
C VAL A 480 30.93 -26.45 2.97
N THR A 481 29.70 -26.05 3.32
CA THR A 481 29.18 -26.29 4.67
C THR A 481 28.17 -27.43 4.64
N THR A 482 28.18 -28.29 5.65
CA THR A 482 27.23 -29.42 5.74
C THR A 482 26.94 -29.84 7.17
N ARG A 483 25.76 -30.43 7.38
CA ARG A 483 25.37 -31.10 8.64
C ARG A 483 25.72 -32.58 8.65
N PHE A 484 26.08 -33.15 7.49
CA PHE A 484 26.20 -34.57 7.30
C PHE A 484 27.67 -34.97 7.16
N ASN A 485 28.15 -35.80 8.09
CA ASN A 485 29.52 -36.32 8.04
C ASN A 485 29.80 -37.07 6.74
N SER A 486 28.80 -37.73 6.15
CA SER A 486 28.95 -38.43 4.87
C SER A 486 29.40 -37.51 3.73
N VAL A 487 28.89 -36.27 3.68
CA VAL A 487 29.29 -35.25 2.69
C VAL A 487 30.72 -34.78 2.96
N ALA A 488 31.08 -34.57 4.23
CA ALA A 488 32.43 -34.20 4.61
C ALA A 488 33.46 -35.29 4.26
N GLU A 489 33.13 -36.57 4.48
CA GLU A 489 33.97 -37.70 4.06
C GLU A 489 34.08 -37.79 2.53
N ALA A 490 33.02 -37.46 1.78
CA ALA A 490 33.09 -37.39 0.32
C ALA A 490 34.05 -36.28 -0.17
N CYS A 491 34.11 -35.16 0.54
CA CYS A 491 35.11 -34.11 0.31
C CYS A 491 36.53 -34.63 0.62
N ARG A 492 36.72 -35.31 1.76
CA ARG A 492 38.02 -35.88 2.16
C ARG A 492 38.58 -36.87 1.14
N ARG A 493 37.74 -37.72 0.54
CA ARG A 493 38.13 -38.67 -0.53
C ARG A 493 38.76 -37.99 -1.75
N GLN A 494 38.48 -36.70 -1.97
CA GLN A 494 39.04 -35.88 -3.04
C GLN A 494 40.19 -34.99 -2.54
N GLN A 495 40.93 -35.45 -1.52
CA GLN A 495 42.01 -34.71 -0.86
C GLN A 495 41.54 -33.38 -0.25
N GLY A 496 40.24 -33.25 0.04
CA GLY A 496 39.67 -32.08 0.70
C GLY A 496 39.99 -32.01 2.19
N HIS A 497 40.18 -30.81 2.71
CA HIS A 497 40.30 -30.56 4.15
C HIS A 497 38.91 -30.60 4.79
N VAL A 498 38.80 -31.25 5.96
CA VAL A 498 37.56 -31.33 6.72
C VAL A 498 37.77 -30.66 8.07
N HIS A 499 37.07 -29.57 8.29
CA HIS A 499 37.08 -28.83 9.54
C HIS A 499 35.79 -29.09 10.32
N LYS A 500 35.90 -29.73 11.49
CA LYS A 500 34.76 -30.06 12.35
C LYS A 500 34.56 -28.94 13.38
N LEU A 501 33.51 -28.15 13.18
CA LEU A 501 33.21 -27.00 14.04
C LEU A 501 32.71 -27.46 15.41
N LYS A 502 33.25 -26.84 16.47
CA LYS A 502 32.91 -27.14 17.87
C LYS A 502 31.89 -26.14 18.43
N GLN A 503 31.33 -26.47 19.59
CA GLN A 503 30.51 -25.55 20.37
C GLN A 503 31.37 -24.43 20.94
N LEU A 504 30.75 -23.28 21.25
CA LEU A 504 31.42 -22.19 21.94
C LEU A 504 31.78 -22.62 23.36
N ASP A 505 32.94 -22.17 23.82
CA ASP A 505 33.33 -22.29 25.22
C ASP A 505 32.43 -21.40 26.13
N PRO A 506 32.46 -21.60 27.46
CA PRO A 506 31.62 -20.83 28.38
C PRO A 506 31.81 -19.32 28.30
N GLU A 507 33.04 -18.85 28.07
CA GLU A 507 33.34 -17.42 28.03
C GLU A 507 32.84 -16.80 26.73
N SER A 508 33.13 -17.42 25.58
CA SER A 508 32.58 -17.00 24.28
C SER A 508 31.05 -17.02 24.26
N SER A 509 30.44 -18.02 24.90
CA SER A 509 28.98 -18.13 25.02
C SER A 509 28.38 -16.97 25.83
N ARG A 510 29.03 -16.62 26.95
CA ARG A 510 28.64 -15.47 27.77
C ARG A 510 28.82 -14.16 27.00
N ASN A 511 29.91 -14.00 26.28
CA ASN A 511 30.20 -12.80 25.49
C ASN A 511 29.16 -12.61 24.38
N LEU A 512 28.82 -13.68 23.65
CA LEU A 512 27.75 -13.63 22.63
C LEU A 512 26.39 -13.28 23.25
N PHE A 513 26.05 -13.88 24.40
CA PHE A 513 24.81 -13.58 25.12
C PHE A 513 24.74 -12.10 25.51
N LEU A 514 25.79 -11.58 26.16
CA LEU A 514 25.91 -10.19 26.58
C LEU A 514 25.81 -9.23 25.40
N GLN A 515 26.50 -9.53 24.29
CA GLN A 515 26.47 -8.72 23.09
C GLN A 515 25.04 -8.51 22.55
N ILE A 516 24.18 -9.54 22.65
CA ILE A 516 22.79 -9.49 22.19
C ILE A 516 21.90 -8.71 23.17
N ILE A 517 22.12 -8.87 24.48
CA ILE A 517 21.42 -8.10 25.51
C ILE A 517 21.76 -6.61 25.37
N SER A 518 23.04 -6.27 25.23
CA SER A 518 23.52 -4.90 25.03
C SER A 518 23.03 -4.29 23.71
N ALA A 519 22.94 -5.07 22.63
CA ALA A 519 22.37 -4.59 21.37
C ALA A 519 20.90 -4.18 21.48
N ASN A 520 20.19 -4.64 22.53
CA ASN A 520 18.80 -4.28 22.86
C ASN A 520 18.69 -3.09 23.82
N ASP A 521 19.77 -2.33 24.04
CA ASP A 521 19.87 -1.17 24.93
C ASP A 521 19.69 -1.50 26.42
N LEU A 522 20.07 -2.72 26.78
CA LEU A 522 20.08 -3.19 28.16
C LEU A 522 21.54 -3.23 28.63
N CYS A 523 21.86 -2.50 29.69
CA CYS A 523 23.16 -2.60 30.37
C CYS A 523 23.07 -3.63 31.49
N PRO A 524 23.66 -4.83 31.36
CA PRO A 524 23.69 -5.78 32.46
C PRO A 524 24.65 -5.26 33.54
N ASN A 525 24.11 -4.67 34.61
CA ASN A 525 24.89 -4.15 35.75
C ASN A 525 25.53 -5.24 36.64
N ARG A 526 25.54 -6.53 36.24
CA ARG A 526 26.05 -7.64 37.06
C ARG A 526 26.70 -8.76 36.23
N HIS A 527 27.56 -9.53 36.91
CA HIS A 527 28.24 -10.71 36.40
C HIS A 527 27.22 -11.84 36.11
N ILE A 528 27.00 -12.16 34.84
CA ILE A 528 26.15 -13.30 34.44
C ILE A 528 26.92 -14.61 34.59
N ASN A 529 26.31 -15.62 35.20
CA ASN A 529 26.92 -16.93 35.31
C ASN A 529 26.87 -17.69 33.97
N ALA A 530 28.04 -17.83 33.33
CA ALA A 530 28.21 -18.57 32.09
C ALA A 530 27.72 -20.03 32.19
N SER A 531 27.73 -20.65 33.37
CA SER A 531 27.30 -22.03 33.56
C SER A 531 25.80 -22.22 33.30
N ILE A 532 24.96 -21.22 33.61
CA ILE A 532 23.52 -21.29 33.35
C ILE A 532 23.25 -21.19 31.85
N ILE A 533 23.93 -20.27 31.16
CA ILE A 533 23.84 -20.15 29.70
C ILE A 533 24.28 -21.46 29.04
N MET A 534 25.37 -22.06 29.52
CA MET A 534 25.86 -23.35 29.02
C MET A 534 24.88 -24.49 29.30
N ARG A 535 24.22 -24.52 30.46
CA ARG A 535 23.20 -25.54 30.78
C ARG A 535 21.99 -25.45 29.85
N ILE A 536 21.50 -24.24 29.60
CA ILE A 536 20.34 -24.01 28.73
C ILE A 536 20.69 -24.24 27.25
N CYS A 537 21.82 -23.69 26.80
CA CYS A 537 22.11 -23.54 25.36
C CYS A 537 23.20 -24.49 24.85
N GLY A 538 23.96 -25.15 25.73
CA GLY A 538 25.00 -26.12 25.35
C GLY A 538 26.12 -25.52 24.47
N GLY A 539 26.42 -24.23 24.63
CA GLY A 539 27.39 -23.52 23.78
C GLY A 539 26.97 -23.39 22.31
N LEU A 540 25.70 -23.59 21.97
CA LEU A 540 25.18 -23.47 20.60
C LEU A 540 24.83 -22.01 20.28
N PRO A 541 25.50 -21.35 19.31
CA PRO A 541 25.28 -19.93 19.00
C PRO A 541 23.82 -19.56 18.74
N LEU A 542 23.09 -20.35 17.94
CA LEU A 542 21.69 -20.03 17.64
C LEU A 542 20.79 -20.14 18.89
N ALA A 543 21.03 -21.12 19.76
CA ALA A 543 20.27 -21.27 21.00
C ALA A 543 20.51 -20.06 21.92
N ILE A 544 21.77 -19.65 22.08
CA ILE A 544 22.15 -18.45 22.83
C ILE A 544 21.43 -17.23 22.27
N VAL A 545 21.42 -17.06 20.94
CA VAL A 545 20.81 -15.92 20.26
C VAL A 545 19.30 -15.80 20.52
N VAL A 546 18.55 -16.89 20.40
CA VAL A 546 17.08 -16.87 20.60
C VAL A 546 16.70 -16.78 22.08
N VAL A 547 17.48 -17.37 22.98
CA VAL A 547 17.27 -17.27 24.44
C VAL A 547 17.58 -15.86 24.93
N ALA A 548 18.70 -15.27 24.50
CA ALA A 548 19.04 -13.88 24.81
C ALA A 548 17.97 -12.91 24.29
N GLY A 549 17.46 -13.12 23.07
CA GLY A 549 16.37 -12.32 22.52
C GLY A 549 15.05 -12.45 23.30
N LEU A 550 14.70 -13.67 23.73
CA LEU A 550 13.53 -13.90 24.58
C LEU A 550 13.66 -13.15 25.91
N ILE A 551 14.83 -13.21 26.55
CA ILE A 551 15.10 -12.56 27.82
C ILE A 551 15.09 -11.04 27.68
N ALA A 552 15.74 -10.49 26.64
CA ALA A 552 15.70 -9.05 26.35
C ALA A 552 14.26 -8.53 26.18
N SER A 553 13.40 -9.30 25.49
CA SER A 553 11.98 -8.99 25.36
C SER A 553 11.25 -9.04 26.72
N LYS A 554 11.50 -10.05 27.55
CA LYS A 554 10.89 -10.16 28.88
C LYS A 554 11.29 -8.99 29.78
N MET A 555 12.56 -8.59 29.80
CA MET A 555 13.06 -7.46 30.58
C MET A 555 12.41 -6.12 30.16
N LYS A 556 12.14 -5.91 28.87
CA LYS A 556 11.38 -4.74 28.40
C LYS A 556 9.93 -4.72 28.89
N SER A 557 9.36 -5.89 29.18
CA SER A 557 7.94 -6.03 29.57
C SER A 557 7.70 -6.16 31.07
N LYS A 558 8.71 -6.57 31.85
CA LYS A 558 8.65 -6.76 33.31
C LYS A 558 9.86 -6.08 33.93
N ILE A 559 9.64 -4.91 34.52
CA ILE A 559 10.71 -4.04 35.04
C ILE A 559 11.31 -4.60 36.36
N ASP A 560 10.55 -5.45 37.08
CA ASP A 560 10.91 -5.86 38.46
C ASP A 560 11.82 -7.09 38.58
N LEU A 561 12.15 -7.79 37.48
CA LEU A 561 12.97 -9.01 37.52
C LEU A 561 14.39 -8.76 37.03
N THR A 562 15.36 -9.34 37.73
CA THR A 562 16.77 -9.31 37.32
C THR A 562 17.02 -10.26 36.15
N LEU A 563 18.11 -10.01 35.42
CA LEU A 563 18.54 -10.86 34.30
C LEU A 563 18.77 -12.32 34.73
N ASP A 564 19.37 -12.53 35.92
CA ASP A 564 19.60 -13.86 36.47
C ASP A 564 18.29 -14.59 36.79
N GLN A 565 17.29 -13.87 37.33
CA GLN A 565 16.00 -14.47 37.62
C GLN A 565 15.29 -14.94 36.34
N HIS A 566 15.34 -14.13 35.27
CA HIS A 566 14.82 -14.55 33.97
C HIS A 566 15.55 -15.77 33.37
N LEU A 567 16.86 -15.87 33.59
CA LEU A 567 17.63 -17.03 33.17
C LEU A 567 17.23 -18.29 33.93
N VAL A 568 17.05 -18.20 35.25
CA VAL A 568 16.60 -19.31 36.10
C VAL A 568 15.19 -19.76 35.70
N ASP A 569 14.25 -18.84 35.49
CA ASP A 569 12.89 -19.18 35.06
C ASP A 569 12.88 -19.94 33.73
N VAL A 570 13.75 -19.53 32.78
CA VAL A 570 13.89 -20.20 31.49
C VAL A 570 14.54 -21.57 31.64
N ASP A 571 15.57 -21.67 32.48
CA ASP A 571 16.28 -22.91 32.77
C ASP A 571 15.38 -23.95 33.43
N GLU A 572 14.55 -23.58 34.42
CA GLU A 572 13.59 -24.48 35.05
C GLU A 572 12.55 -25.00 34.05
N ALA A 573 12.00 -24.09 33.23
CA ALA A 573 11.00 -24.46 32.23
C ALA A 573 11.57 -25.35 31.11
N LEU A 574 12.83 -25.16 30.75
CA LEU A 574 13.51 -25.91 29.69
C LEU A 574 14.12 -27.21 30.21
N SER A 575 14.64 -27.27 31.43
CA SER A 575 15.18 -28.48 32.06
C SER A 575 14.10 -29.56 32.26
N ALA A 576 12.83 -29.15 32.40
CA ALA A 576 11.70 -30.09 32.39
C ALA A 576 11.41 -30.69 31.00
N GLU A 577 11.78 -30.00 29.91
CA GLU A 577 11.52 -30.42 28.51
C GLU A 577 12.75 -31.08 27.84
N LEU A 578 13.97 -30.75 28.27
CA LEU A 578 15.24 -31.18 27.70
C LEU A 578 15.94 -32.25 28.57
N GLY A 579 16.31 -33.39 27.96
CA GLY A 579 17.19 -34.38 28.59
C GLY A 579 18.65 -33.91 28.70
N SER A 580 19.56 -34.76 29.20
CA SER A 580 20.93 -34.38 29.58
C SER A 580 21.88 -33.97 28.44
N ASN A 581 21.53 -34.14 27.16
CA ASN A 581 22.38 -33.76 26.02
C ASN A 581 21.61 -32.93 24.98
N LEU A 582 22.03 -31.68 24.77
CA LEU A 582 21.46 -30.77 23.75
C LEU A 582 21.92 -31.18 22.33
N THR A 583 21.07 -31.94 21.63
CA THR A 583 21.22 -32.28 20.20
C THR A 583 20.55 -31.22 19.29
N THR A 584 20.46 -31.50 17.98
CA THR A 584 19.66 -30.65 17.06
C THR A 584 18.18 -30.61 17.46
N GLU A 585 17.65 -31.66 18.08
CA GLU A 585 16.30 -31.70 18.65
C GLU A 585 16.17 -30.74 19.84
N GLY A 586 17.23 -30.61 20.64
CA GLY A 586 17.26 -29.67 21.76
C GLY A 586 17.12 -28.21 21.31
N VAL A 587 17.76 -27.80 20.22
CA VAL A 587 17.58 -26.44 19.67
C VAL A 587 16.15 -26.24 19.15
N ALA A 588 15.53 -27.26 18.55
CA ALA A 588 14.13 -27.17 18.13
C ALA A 588 13.17 -27.02 19.32
N GLN A 589 13.45 -27.68 20.45
CA GLN A 589 12.71 -27.49 21.71
C GLN A 589 12.88 -26.08 22.28
N ILE A 590 14.11 -25.53 22.27
CA ILE A 590 14.35 -24.12 22.66
C ILE A 590 13.56 -23.17 21.77
N ILE A 591 13.59 -23.35 20.44
CA ILE A 591 12.79 -22.53 19.51
C ILE A 591 11.29 -22.67 19.79
N ASN A 592 10.81 -23.88 20.09
CA ASN A 592 9.43 -24.13 20.49
C ASN A 592 9.07 -23.39 21.77
N HIS A 593 9.96 -23.38 22.77
CA HIS A 593 9.77 -22.59 24.00
C HIS A 593 9.68 -21.10 23.69
N CYS A 594 10.60 -20.56 22.88
CA CYS A 594 10.55 -19.17 22.42
C CYS A 594 9.23 -18.86 21.68
N TYR A 595 8.76 -19.78 20.83
CA TYR A 595 7.50 -19.67 20.11
C TYR A 595 6.29 -19.68 21.05
N LYS A 596 6.24 -20.59 22.03
CA LYS A 596 5.16 -20.67 23.03
C LYS A 596 5.01 -19.34 23.80
N ASN A 597 6.12 -18.67 24.09
CA ASN A 597 6.21 -17.38 24.78
C ASN A 597 5.88 -16.16 23.89
N LEU A 598 5.48 -16.33 22.63
CA LEU A 598 5.00 -15.24 21.77
C LEU A 598 3.50 -14.95 22.02
N PRO A 599 3.08 -13.67 21.99
CA PRO A 599 1.68 -13.28 21.84
C PRO A 599 1.02 -13.89 20.59
N PRO A 600 -0.31 -14.07 20.57
CA PRO A 600 -1.03 -14.69 19.45
C PRO A 600 -0.76 -14.06 18.08
N ASP A 601 -0.72 -12.72 18.00
CA ASP A 601 -0.51 -12.03 16.72
C ASP A 601 0.91 -12.24 16.19
N LEU A 602 1.90 -12.27 17.09
CA LEU A 602 3.29 -12.57 16.71
C LEU A 602 3.49 -14.02 16.29
N LYS A 603 2.76 -14.98 16.90
CA LYS A 603 2.75 -16.37 16.44
C LYS A 603 2.25 -16.45 15.01
N THR A 604 1.15 -15.77 14.71
CA THR A 604 0.56 -15.69 13.36
C THR A 604 1.53 -15.05 12.36
N CYS A 605 2.11 -13.90 12.73
CA CYS A 605 3.10 -13.19 11.90
C CYS A 605 4.36 -14.05 11.63
N LEU A 606 4.86 -14.76 12.64
CA LEU A 606 6.02 -15.64 12.52
C LEU A 606 5.71 -16.87 11.68
N LEU A 607 4.58 -17.55 11.88
CA LEU A 607 4.17 -18.68 11.03
C LEU A 607 4.02 -18.25 9.57
N TYR A 608 3.56 -17.02 9.31
CA TYR A 608 3.41 -16.50 7.95
C TYR A 608 4.73 -16.47 7.17
N LEU A 609 5.85 -16.34 7.86
CA LEU A 609 7.17 -16.32 7.24
C LEU A 609 7.57 -17.66 6.63
N SER A 610 6.86 -18.76 6.94
CA SER A 610 7.00 -20.05 6.23
C SER A 610 6.65 -19.95 4.74
N THR A 611 5.96 -18.88 4.30
CA THR A 611 5.71 -18.63 2.88
C THR A 611 6.99 -18.39 2.06
N PHE A 612 8.12 -18.03 2.67
CA PHE A 612 9.35 -17.68 1.95
C PHE A 612 10.38 -18.82 1.97
N PRO A 613 11.16 -19.01 0.88
CA PRO A 613 12.22 -20.01 0.84
C PRO A 613 13.38 -19.64 1.76
N LYS A 614 14.17 -20.67 2.09
CA LYS A 614 15.43 -20.54 2.82
C LYS A 614 16.34 -19.51 2.17
N GLY A 615 16.99 -18.67 2.98
CA GLY A 615 17.92 -17.66 2.48
C GLY A 615 17.29 -16.48 1.72
N ARG A 616 15.96 -16.38 1.60
CA ARG A 616 15.35 -15.23 0.92
C ARG A 616 15.47 -13.95 1.74
N ASN A 617 15.91 -12.87 1.08
CA ASN A 617 15.85 -11.53 1.64
C ASN A 617 14.41 -11.01 1.52
N ILE A 618 13.76 -10.80 2.67
CA ILE A 618 12.37 -10.37 2.77
C ILE A 618 12.34 -8.87 3.03
N SER A 619 11.69 -8.09 2.16
CA SER A 619 11.54 -6.65 2.38
C SER A 619 10.53 -6.37 3.50
N ARG A 620 10.88 -5.50 4.45
CA ARG A 620 10.02 -5.06 5.56
C ARG A 620 8.65 -4.57 5.05
N LYS A 621 8.64 -3.60 4.12
CA LYS A 621 7.40 -3.02 3.58
C LYS A 621 6.57 -4.03 2.80
N HIS A 622 7.22 -4.99 2.15
CA HIS A 622 6.50 -6.06 1.44
C HIS A 622 5.77 -6.96 2.44
N LEU A 623 6.46 -7.42 3.48
CA LEU A 623 5.89 -8.29 4.51
C LEU A 623 4.73 -7.62 5.26
N ILE A 624 4.90 -6.37 5.70
CA ILE A 624 3.87 -5.60 6.43
C ILE A 624 2.57 -5.52 5.62
N ARG A 625 2.66 -5.14 4.35
CA ARG A 625 1.49 -5.02 3.46
C ARG A 625 0.77 -6.35 3.28
N ARG A 626 1.52 -7.46 3.26
CA ARG A 626 0.93 -8.79 3.20
C ARG A 626 0.22 -9.15 4.51
N TRP A 627 0.79 -8.86 5.67
CA TRP A 627 0.12 -9.10 6.96
C TRP A 627 -1.18 -8.31 7.11
N ILE A 628 -1.20 -7.05 6.65
CA ILE A 628 -2.41 -6.21 6.64
C ILE A 628 -3.45 -6.79 5.67
N ALA A 629 -3.04 -7.14 4.45
CA ALA A 629 -3.94 -7.72 3.45
C ALA A 629 -4.51 -9.10 3.87
N GLU A 630 -3.77 -9.89 4.66
CA GLU A 630 -4.26 -11.12 5.29
C GLU A 630 -5.29 -10.87 6.40
N GLY A 631 -5.36 -9.64 6.92
CA GLY A 631 -6.16 -9.28 8.08
C GLY A 631 -5.59 -9.80 9.40
N PHE A 632 -4.28 -10.04 9.48
CA PHE A 632 -3.62 -10.40 10.74
C PHE A 632 -3.43 -9.22 11.68
N ILE A 633 -3.42 -8.02 11.10
CA ILE A 633 -3.09 -6.80 11.80
C ILE A 633 -4.18 -5.78 11.47
N THR A 634 -4.73 -5.19 12.51
CA THR A 634 -5.74 -4.14 12.46
C THR A 634 -5.25 -2.92 13.21
N GLU A 635 -5.94 -1.79 13.04
CA GLU A 635 -5.66 -0.57 13.81
C GLU A 635 -5.95 -0.81 15.30
N GLU A 636 -5.07 -0.30 16.17
CA GLU A 636 -5.16 -0.49 17.62
C GLU A 636 -4.80 0.81 18.34
N HIS A 637 -5.65 1.25 19.28
CA HIS A 637 -5.31 2.31 20.26
C HIS A 637 -4.67 3.59 19.66
N GLY A 638 -5.18 4.08 18.52
CA GLY A 638 -4.66 5.27 17.84
C GLY A 638 -3.43 5.04 16.96
N LYS A 639 -2.95 3.80 16.84
CA LYS A 639 -1.94 3.37 15.87
C LYS A 639 -2.60 2.83 14.60
N THR A 640 -2.03 3.19 13.46
CA THR A 640 -2.39 2.65 12.15
C THR A 640 -2.01 1.17 12.04
N ALA A 641 -2.67 0.42 11.15
CA ALA A 641 -2.35 -0.99 10.92
C ALA A 641 -0.89 -1.17 10.46
N GLU A 642 -0.32 -0.22 9.72
CA GLU A 642 1.11 -0.22 9.41
C GLU A 642 2.01 -0.08 10.64
N GLU A 643 1.69 0.81 11.58
CA GLU A 643 2.48 0.99 12.81
C GLU A 643 2.42 -0.24 13.72
N VAL A 644 1.24 -0.84 13.90
CA VAL A 644 1.09 -2.11 14.64
C VAL A 644 1.91 -3.23 13.98
N ALA A 645 1.92 -3.27 12.64
CA ALA A 645 2.73 -4.22 11.89
C ALA A 645 4.24 -3.99 12.01
N GLU A 646 4.67 -2.73 12.04
CA GLU A 646 6.06 -2.37 12.27
C GLU A 646 6.51 -2.79 13.67
N ASP A 647 5.70 -2.53 14.70
CA ASP A 647 5.95 -2.95 16.08
C ASP A 647 6.06 -4.46 16.20
N ASN A 648 5.17 -5.20 15.54
CA ASN A 648 5.19 -6.66 15.55
C ASN A 648 6.45 -7.23 14.87
N LEU A 649 6.87 -6.66 13.74
CA LEU A 649 8.12 -7.06 13.08
C LEU A 649 9.35 -6.70 13.92
N ASN A 650 9.36 -5.52 14.53
CA ASN A 650 10.45 -5.08 15.41
C ASN A 650 10.60 -6.01 16.60
N GLU A 651 9.50 -6.48 17.20
CA GLU A 651 9.53 -7.43 18.29
C GLU A 651 10.08 -8.80 17.87
N LEU A 652 9.72 -9.30 16.69
CA LEU A 652 10.30 -10.56 16.16
C LEU A 652 11.80 -10.44 15.87
N ILE A 653 12.26 -9.27 15.43
CA ILE A 653 13.68 -8.96 15.26
C ILE A 653 14.37 -8.86 16.63
N GLY A 654 13.78 -8.15 17.60
CA GLY A 654 14.32 -8.00 18.96
C GLY A 654 14.43 -9.33 19.71
N ARG A 655 13.54 -10.29 19.42
CA ARG A 655 13.60 -11.67 19.91
C ARG A 655 14.60 -12.55 19.16
N ASN A 656 15.29 -12.02 18.15
CA ASN A 656 16.24 -12.71 17.27
C ASN A 656 15.71 -14.00 16.61
N LEU A 657 14.40 -14.09 16.41
CA LEU A 657 13.81 -15.16 15.58
C LEU A 657 13.99 -14.85 14.09
N ILE A 658 14.22 -13.58 13.77
CA ILE A 658 14.47 -13.04 12.44
C ILE A 658 15.73 -12.18 12.50
N LYS A 659 16.66 -12.37 11.55
CA LYS A 659 17.87 -11.55 11.44
C LYS A 659 17.66 -10.37 10.48
N PRO A 660 18.07 -9.15 10.86
CA PRO A 660 18.10 -8.03 9.94
C PRO A 660 19.29 -8.20 8.96
N ILE A 661 19.11 -7.86 7.68
CA ILE A 661 20.12 -8.08 6.63
C ILE A 661 20.61 -6.76 6.04
N ASN A 662 19.69 -5.88 5.64
CA ASN A 662 20.03 -4.59 5.05
C ASN A 662 19.27 -3.48 5.78
N ASN A 663 19.93 -2.35 5.98
CA ASN A 663 19.27 -1.13 6.43
C ASN A 663 18.96 -0.22 5.24
N SER A 664 17.90 0.57 5.39
CA SER A 664 17.74 1.76 4.59
C SER A 664 18.82 2.76 4.98
N SER A 665 19.06 3.73 4.12
CA SER A 665 20.01 4.80 4.37
C SER A 665 19.72 5.56 5.67
N ASN A 666 18.47 5.68 6.13
CA ASN A 666 18.14 6.25 7.43
C ASN A 666 18.34 5.28 8.63
N GLY A 667 19.10 4.19 8.48
CA GLY A 667 19.42 3.27 9.58
C GLY A 667 18.30 2.33 10.02
N LYS A 668 17.11 2.40 9.42
CA LYS A 668 16.00 1.46 9.72
C LYS A 668 16.20 0.15 8.96
N VAL A 669 15.75 -0.97 9.53
CA VAL A 669 15.87 -2.29 8.86
C VAL A 669 14.98 -2.33 7.61
N LYS A 670 15.60 -2.43 6.42
CA LYS A 670 14.91 -2.47 5.12
C LYS A 670 14.50 -3.89 4.71
N SER A 671 15.35 -4.87 5.03
CA SER A 671 15.08 -6.28 4.76
C SER A 671 15.64 -7.19 5.84
N CYS A 672 14.97 -8.31 6.05
CA CYS A 672 15.33 -9.32 7.01
C CYS A 672 15.37 -10.71 6.35
N GLN A 673 15.92 -11.68 7.07
CA GLN A 673 15.97 -13.09 6.68
C GLN A 673 15.73 -13.92 7.94
N ILE A 674 15.15 -15.11 7.78
CA ILE A 674 14.83 -15.98 8.91
C ILE A 674 16.05 -16.87 9.17
N HIS A 675 16.33 -17.18 10.44
CA HIS A 675 17.36 -18.18 10.76
C HIS A 675 16.92 -19.56 10.28
N ASP A 676 17.83 -20.32 9.67
CA ASP A 676 17.51 -21.59 9.00
C ASP A 676 16.73 -22.59 9.87
N MET A 677 17.16 -22.78 11.13
CA MET A 677 16.46 -23.69 12.04
C MET A 677 15.12 -23.14 12.53
N VAL A 678 14.99 -21.82 12.65
CA VAL A 678 13.71 -21.18 12.97
C VAL A 678 12.75 -21.38 11.79
N LEU A 679 13.23 -21.20 10.55
CA LEU A 679 12.44 -21.46 9.35
C LEU A 679 12.00 -22.93 9.26
N GLN A 680 12.91 -23.87 9.51
CA GLN A 680 12.60 -25.30 9.54
C GLN A 680 11.51 -25.62 10.60
N TYR A 681 11.63 -25.05 11.80
CA TYR A 681 10.64 -25.20 12.86
C TYR A 681 9.27 -24.62 12.44
N ILE A 682 9.20 -23.40 11.93
CA ILE A 682 7.90 -22.77 11.58
C ILE A 682 7.25 -23.43 10.36
N VAL A 683 8.02 -23.99 9.42
CA VAL A 683 7.48 -24.76 8.29
C VAL A 683 6.82 -26.05 8.80
N SER A 684 7.49 -26.78 9.70
CA SER A 684 6.91 -27.96 10.37
C SER A 684 5.65 -27.57 11.14
N LYS A 685 5.74 -26.56 12.01
CA LYS A 685 4.63 -26.11 12.85
C LYS A 685 3.42 -25.65 12.04
N SER A 686 3.68 -24.94 10.94
CA SER A 686 2.65 -24.47 10.01
C SER A 686 1.94 -25.62 9.29
N SER A 687 2.67 -26.69 8.96
CA SER A 687 2.10 -27.92 8.41
C SER A 687 1.21 -28.62 9.44
N ASP A 688 1.67 -28.77 10.68
CA ASP A 688 0.93 -29.41 11.76
C ASP A 688 -0.38 -28.67 12.10
N GLU A 689 -0.36 -27.33 12.08
CA GLU A 689 -1.52 -26.48 12.35
C GLU A 689 -2.40 -26.19 11.11
N ASN A 690 -2.03 -26.73 9.94
CA ASN A 690 -2.66 -26.42 8.65
C ASN A 690 -2.80 -24.90 8.40
N PHE A 691 -1.72 -24.16 8.68
CA PHE A 691 -1.67 -22.72 8.57
C PHE A 691 -1.25 -22.26 7.17
N ILE A 692 -0.11 -22.74 6.67
CA ILE A 692 0.40 -22.59 5.29
C ILE A 692 0.87 -23.93 4.76
N THR A 693 0.44 -24.25 3.55
CA THR A 693 0.99 -25.35 2.77
C THR A 693 2.08 -24.82 1.85
N VAL A 694 3.29 -25.35 1.99
CA VAL A 694 4.43 -25.04 1.11
C VAL A 694 4.65 -26.21 0.16
N ILE A 695 4.78 -25.91 -1.14
CA ILE A 695 5.04 -26.88 -2.20
C ILE A 695 6.31 -26.49 -2.94
N GLY A 696 7.17 -27.47 -3.12
CA GLY A 696 8.45 -27.34 -3.80
C GLY A 696 9.48 -26.51 -3.04
N GLY A 697 10.60 -26.23 -3.72
CA GLY A 697 11.74 -25.53 -3.14
C GLY A 697 12.59 -26.41 -2.22
N HIS A 698 12.90 -25.90 -1.02
CA HIS A 698 13.85 -26.51 -0.09
C HIS A 698 13.24 -27.51 0.89
N TRP A 699 11.94 -27.81 0.79
CA TRP A 699 11.22 -28.59 1.81
C TRP A 699 10.60 -29.86 1.21
N GLN A 700 10.74 -30.98 1.94
CA GLN A 700 9.91 -32.17 1.74
C GLN A 700 8.82 -32.14 2.82
N THR A 701 7.68 -31.52 2.52
CA THR A 701 6.51 -31.51 3.41
C THR A 701 5.58 -32.69 3.07
N PRO A 702 4.97 -33.35 4.08
CA PRO A 702 3.99 -34.40 3.83
C PRO A 702 2.78 -33.85 3.06
N PHE A 703 2.08 -34.73 2.33
CA PHE A 703 0.91 -34.33 1.54
C PHE A 703 -0.12 -33.64 2.44
N PRO A 704 -0.56 -32.42 2.09
CA PRO A 704 -1.40 -31.63 2.97
C PRO A 704 -2.78 -32.28 3.13
N SER A 705 -3.42 -32.00 4.27
CA SER A 705 -4.85 -32.23 4.42
C SER A 705 -5.61 -31.62 3.24
N TYR A 706 -6.72 -32.22 2.81
CA TYR A 706 -7.47 -31.80 1.61
C TYR A 706 -7.89 -30.31 1.59
N LYS A 707 -7.82 -29.59 2.73
CA LYS A 707 -8.18 -28.16 2.86
C LYS A 707 -6.94 -27.30 3.02
N VAL A 708 -6.63 -26.50 2.00
CA VAL A 708 -5.53 -25.52 2.02
C VAL A 708 -6.09 -24.12 2.30
N ARG A 709 -5.53 -23.42 3.29
CA ARG A 709 -5.91 -22.03 3.64
C ARG A 709 -4.99 -20.98 3.01
N ARG A 710 -3.70 -21.31 2.90
CA ARG A 710 -2.65 -20.48 2.31
C ARG A 710 -1.67 -21.40 1.59
N LEU A 711 -1.25 -20.99 0.41
CA LEU A 711 -0.42 -21.80 -0.47
C LEU A 711 0.81 -21.00 -0.88
N SER A 712 1.99 -21.59 -0.71
CA SER A 712 3.24 -21.06 -1.27
C SER A 712 3.88 -22.09 -2.18
N VAL A 713 4.18 -21.69 -3.42
CA VAL A 713 4.77 -22.53 -4.45
C VAL A 713 6.12 -21.92 -4.82
N HIS A 714 7.23 -22.55 -4.41
CA HIS A 714 8.57 -21.97 -4.58
C HIS A 714 9.21 -22.33 -5.93
N LYS A 715 8.83 -23.49 -6.46
CA LYS A 715 9.12 -24.01 -7.78
C LYS A 715 8.14 -25.17 -8.00
N SER A 716 7.68 -25.39 -9.23
CA SER A 716 6.79 -26.51 -9.55
C SER A 716 7.41 -27.36 -10.66
N ASP A 717 7.77 -28.59 -10.33
CA ASP A 717 7.91 -29.64 -11.33
C ASP A 717 6.54 -30.24 -11.70
N ARG A 718 6.52 -31.17 -12.65
CA ARG A 718 5.28 -31.83 -13.09
C ARG A 718 4.55 -32.52 -11.92
N GLN A 719 5.29 -33.12 -10.98
CA GLN A 719 4.70 -33.83 -9.84
C GLN A 719 4.05 -32.85 -8.85
N GLU A 720 4.70 -31.72 -8.60
CA GLU A 720 4.18 -30.64 -7.75
C GLU A 720 2.94 -29.97 -8.37
N THR A 721 2.91 -29.87 -9.71
CA THR A 721 1.74 -29.39 -10.45
C THR A 721 0.54 -30.32 -10.26
N GLU A 722 0.73 -31.62 -10.51
CA GLU A 722 -0.30 -32.66 -10.29
C GLU A 722 -0.74 -32.72 -8.82
N MET A 723 0.16 -32.42 -7.89
CA MET A 723 -0.16 -32.29 -6.46
C MET A 723 -1.08 -31.10 -6.18
N VAL A 724 -0.81 -29.91 -6.74
CA VAL A 724 -1.70 -28.75 -6.58
C VAL A 724 -3.06 -28.98 -7.21
N GLU A 725 -3.12 -29.61 -8.39
CA GLU A 725 -4.39 -29.84 -9.09
C GLU A 725 -5.38 -30.70 -8.30
N ARG A 726 -4.86 -31.62 -7.47
CA ARG A 726 -5.63 -32.49 -6.57
C ARG A 726 -6.12 -31.78 -5.29
N MET A 727 -5.63 -30.57 -4.99
CA MET A 727 -6.01 -29.84 -3.77
C MET A 727 -7.34 -29.09 -3.91
N LYS A 728 -8.07 -28.94 -2.80
CA LYS A 728 -9.24 -28.05 -2.74
C LYS A 728 -8.83 -26.59 -2.54
N LEU A 729 -8.61 -25.90 -3.65
CA LEU A 729 -8.12 -24.51 -3.68
C LEU A 729 -9.20 -23.44 -3.39
N SER A 730 -10.47 -23.83 -3.27
CA SER A 730 -11.60 -22.91 -3.03
C SER A 730 -11.54 -22.16 -1.70
N HIS A 731 -10.72 -22.62 -0.74
CA HIS A 731 -10.56 -22.01 0.57
C HIS A 731 -9.24 -21.25 0.73
N VAL A 732 -8.44 -21.18 -0.34
CA VAL A 732 -7.15 -20.49 -0.30
C VAL A 732 -7.38 -18.99 -0.28
N ARG A 733 -6.87 -18.33 0.76
CA ARG A 733 -6.91 -16.87 0.95
C ARG A 733 -5.63 -16.19 0.51
N SER A 734 -4.54 -16.94 0.41
CA SER A 734 -3.20 -16.42 0.09
C SER A 734 -2.48 -17.36 -0.84
N LEU A 735 -1.91 -16.80 -1.90
CA LEU A 735 -1.10 -17.52 -2.86
C LEU A 735 0.20 -16.74 -3.11
N THR A 736 1.33 -17.38 -2.85
CA THR A 736 2.66 -16.90 -3.26
C THR A 736 3.25 -17.88 -4.25
N VAL A 737 3.70 -17.38 -5.39
CA VAL A 737 4.33 -18.18 -6.42
C VAL A 737 5.66 -17.55 -6.78
N LEU A 738 6.70 -18.37 -6.79
CA LEU A 738 8.05 -17.94 -7.11
C LEU A 738 8.51 -18.63 -8.38
N GLU A 739 9.32 -17.93 -9.16
CA GLU A 739 9.92 -18.36 -10.42
C GLU A 739 8.93 -18.57 -11.59
N SER A 740 7.92 -19.46 -11.45
CA SER A 740 6.98 -19.77 -12.53
C SER A 740 5.56 -20.01 -12.03
N PHE A 741 4.60 -19.37 -12.72
CA PHE A 741 3.16 -19.49 -12.50
C PHE A 741 2.48 -20.59 -13.35
N SER A 742 3.21 -21.17 -14.30
CA SER A 742 2.73 -22.12 -15.31
C SER A 742 1.90 -23.29 -14.75
N ALA A 743 2.35 -23.90 -13.66
CA ALA A 743 1.66 -25.00 -12.98
C ALA A 743 0.26 -24.65 -12.48
N LEU A 744 -0.04 -23.36 -12.27
CA LEU A 744 -1.30 -22.91 -11.70
C LEU A 744 -2.28 -22.37 -12.76
N HIS A 745 -1.91 -22.32 -14.04
CA HIS A 745 -2.76 -21.82 -15.12
C HIS A 745 -4.12 -22.53 -15.21
N SER A 746 -4.16 -23.86 -15.05
CA SER A 746 -5.38 -24.67 -15.09
C SER A 746 -6.25 -24.50 -13.83
N THR A 747 -5.64 -24.11 -12.72
CA THR A 747 -6.27 -24.07 -11.38
C THR A 747 -6.78 -22.69 -10.97
N MET A 748 -6.49 -21.63 -11.73
CA MET A 748 -6.84 -20.25 -11.34
C MET A 748 -8.31 -20.03 -10.99
N LEU A 749 -9.23 -20.68 -11.71
CA LEU A 749 -10.67 -20.56 -11.48
C LEU A 749 -11.13 -21.25 -10.18
N LYS A 750 -10.27 -22.09 -9.58
CA LYS A 750 -10.56 -22.77 -8.32
C LYS A 750 -10.43 -21.83 -7.11
N PHE A 751 -9.76 -20.70 -7.24
CA PHE A 751 -9.60 -19.71 -6.16
C PHE A 751 -10.85 -18.81 -6.06
N GLN A 752 -11.59 -18.91 -4.95
CA GLN A 752 -12.85 -18.15 -4.76
C GLN A 752 -12.74 -17.02 -3.75
N ILE A 753 -11.83 -17.12 -2.77
CA ILE A 753 -11.72 -16.19 -1.64
C ILE A 753 -10.30 -15.63 -1.47
N LEU A 754 -9.55 -15.56 -2.58
CA LEU A 754 -8.16 -15.12 -2.56
C LEU A 754 -8.07 -13.63 -2.24
N GLN A 755 -7.26 -13.29 -1.23
CA GLN A 755 -7.03 -11.93 -0.72
C GLN A 755 -5.61 -11.45 -1.03
N VAL A 756 -4.62 -12.35 -1.00
CA VAL A 756 -3.22 -12.04 -1.30
C VAL A 756 -2.75 -12.89 -2.46
N LEU A 757 -2.28 -12.25 -3.53
CA LEU A 757 -1.64 -12.89 -4.67
C LEU A 757 -0.29 -12.22 -4.92
N ASP A 758 0.80 -12.98 -4.76
CA ASP A 758 2.17 -12.52 -4.97
C ASP A 758 2.86 -13.41 -6.01
N LEU A 759 3.16 -12.82 -7.18
CA LEU A 759 3.77 -13.46 -8.34
C LEU A 759 5.16 -12.86 -8.64
N ASP A 760 5.84 -12.31 -7.63
CA ASP A 760 7.14 -11.65 -7.79
C ASP A 760 8.17 -12.53 -8.53
N GLY A 761 8.57 -12.05 -9.72
CA GLY A 761 9.54 -12.70 -10.59
C GLY A 761 9.00 -13.74 -11.56
N CYS A 762 7.68 -13.98 -11.62
CA CYS A 762 7.08 -14.90 -12.60
C CYS A 762 7.11 -14.29 -14.01
N LYS A 763 7.77 -14.98 -14.96
CA LYS A 763 8.01 -14.51 -16.34
C LYS A 763 7.11 -15.19 -17.39
N ASP A 764 6.01 -15.76 -16.96
CA ASP A 764 5.05 -16.51 -17.78
C ASP A 764 3.65 -15.86 -17.78
N LEU A 765 3.60 -14.55 -17.55
CA LEU A 765 2.37 -13.75 -17.45
C LEU A 765 2.12 -12.86 -18.67
N SER A 766 3.02 -12.81 -19.65
CA SER A 766 2.87 -12.00 -20.88
C SER A 766 1.59 -12.31 -21.67
N HIS A 767 0.98 -13.49 -21.51
CA HIS A 767 -0.31 -13.76 -22.15
C HIS A 767 -1.46 -12.99 -21.46
N PRO A 768 -2.10 -12.02 -22.17
CA PRO A 768 -3.07 -11.09 -21.56
C PRO A 768 -4.33 -11.76 -21.00
N HIS A 769 -4.60 -13.01 -21.37
CA HIS A 769 -5.71 -13.79 -20.82
C HIS A 769 -5.51 -14.17 -19.35
N GLN A 770 -4.28 -14.32 -18.86
CA GLN A 770 -4.04 -14.72 -17.46
C GLN A 770 -4.35 -13.58 -16.48
N LEU A 771 -3.89 -12.36 -16.77
CA LEU A 771 -4.24 -11.18 -15.97
C LEU A 771 -5.76 -10.94 -15.93
N LYS A 772 -6.47 -11.17 -17.05
CA LYS A 772 -7.94 -11.08 -17.07
C LYS A 772 -8.61 -12.06 -16.11
N LYS A 773 -8.06 -13.28 -15.95
CA LYS A 773 -8.56 -14.25 -14.98
C LYS A 773 -8.29 -13.80 -13.54
N ILE A 774 -7.12 -13.25 -13.26
CA ILE A 774 -6.79 -12.66 -11.94
C ILE A 774 -7.79 -11.56 -11.57
N CYS A 775 -8.19 -10.73 -12.54
CA CYS A 775 -9.19 -9.69 -12.31
C CYS A 775 -10.62 -10.19 -11.99
N ASN A 776 -10.85 -11.51 -11.96
CA ASN A 776 -12.10 -12.11 -11.46
C ASN A 776 -11.99 -12.55 -9.98
N MET A 777 -10.86 -12.30 -9.31
CA MET A 777 -10.66 -12.60 -7.89
C MET A 777 -11.13 -11.40 -7.04
N TYR A 778 -12.44 -11.21 -6.93
CA TYR A 778 -13.03 -9.97 -6.37
C TYR A 778 -12.62 -9.64 -4.93
N GLN A 779 -12.20 -10.63 -4.12
CA GLN A 779 -11.78 -10.41 -2.73
C GLN A 779 -10.30 -10.00 -2.58
N LEU A 780 -9.59 -9.82 -3.70
CA LEU A 780 -8.17 -9.54 -3.69
C LEU A 780 -7.88 -8.16 -3.10
N LYS A 781 -7.01 -8.13 -2.09
CA LYS A 781 -6.50 -6.94 -1.40
C LYS A 781 -5.06 -6.62 -1.76
N TYR A 782 -4.24 -7.63 -2.04
CA TYR A 782 -2.84 -7.48 -2.44
C TYR A 782 -2.57 -8.19 -3.76
N LEU A 783 -2.05 -7.46 -4.75
CA LEU A 783 -1.61 -7.98 -6.04
C LEU A 783 -0.14 -7.60 -6.30
N GLY A 784 0.75 -8.56 -6.13
CA GLY A 784 2.18 -8.45 -6.42
C GLY A 784 2.50 -9.00 -7.81
N LEU A 785 2.92 -8.13 -8.72
CA LEU A 785 3.33 -8.43 -10.10
C LEU A 785 4.75 -7.92 -10.37
N ARG A 786 5.53 -7.67 -9.32
CA ARG A 786 6.89 -7.12 -9.44
C ARG A 786 7.79 -8.06 -10.24
N ARG A 787 8.68 -7.49 -11.06
CA ARG A 787 9.64 -8.25 -11.89
C ARG A 787 8.98 -9.29 -12.80
N THR A 788 7.71 -9.13 -13.15
CA THR A 788 7.04 -9.97 -14.16
C THR A 788 7.33 -9.44 -15.57
N ASP A 789 6.88 -10.17 -16.59
CA ASP A 789 7.01 -9.89 -18.02
C ASP A 789 5.80 -9.11 -18.60
N ILE A 790 4.94 -8.56 -17.74
CA ILE A 790 3.74 -7.84 -18.17
C ILE A 790 4.06 -6.43 -18.70
N ASP A 791 3.32 -6.01 -19.72
CA ASP A 791 3.43 -4.70 -20.36
C ASP A 791 2.17 -3.83 -20.20
N LYS A 792 1.01 -4.45 -19.95
CA LYS A 792 -0.28 -3.76 -19.82
C LYS A 792 -1.15 -4.37 -18.71
N ILE A 793 -1.88 -3.50 -18.01
CA ILE A 793 -2.94 -3.90 -17.05
C ILE A 793 -4.30 -3.87 -17.76
N PRO A 794 -5.09 -4.97 -17.74
CA PRO A 794 -6.38 -5.02 -18.42
C PRO A 794 -7.44 -4.13 -17.74
N LYS A 795 -8.41 -3.64 -18.51
CA LYS A 795 -9.57 -2.85 -18.00
C LYS A 795 -10.39 -3.58 -16.92
N ASN A 796 -10.29 -4.91 -16.86
CA ASN A 796 -10.94 -5.71 -15.82
C ASN A 796 -10.38 -5.43 -14.42
N ILE A 797 -9.22 -4.78 -14.27
CA ILE A 797 -8.65 -4.45 -12.96
C ILE A 797 -9.64 -3.68 -12.08
N GLY A 798 -10.51 -2.84 -12.67
CA GLY A 798 -11.52 -2.09 -11.94
C GLY A 798 -12.62 -2.94 -11.30
N ARG A 799 -12.61 -4.27 -11.47
CA ARG A 799 -13.47 -5.22 -10.74
C ARG A 799 -12.93 -5.57 -9.35
N LEU A 800 -11.64 -5.31 -9.09
CA LEU A 800 -10.98 -5.64 -7.84
C LEU A 800 -11.21 -4.52 -6.80
N GLU A 801 -12.47 -4.21 -6.48
CA GLU A 801 -12.83 -3.05 -5.64
C GLU A 801 -12.25 -3.07 -4.22
N TYR A 802 -11.81 -4.25 -3.75
CA TYR A 802 -11.14 -4.46 -2.47
C TYR A 802 -9.61 -4.33 -2.54
N LEU A 803 -9.04 -4.05 -3.71
CA LEU A 803 -7.60 -3.99 -3.88
C LEU A 803 -7.01 -2.79 -3.14
N GLU A 804 -6.12 -3.06 -2.20
CA GLU A 804 -5.41 -2.08 -1.36
C GLU A 804 -3.98 -1.86 -1.88
N VAL A 805 -3.33 -2.90 -2.41
CA VAL A 805 -1.93 -2.84 -2.87
C VAL A 805 -1.78 -3.41 -4.26
N LEU A 806 -1.18 -2.61 -5.16
CA LEU A 806 -0.72 -3.04 -6.47
C LEU A 806 0.78 -2.76 -6.63
N ASP A 807 1.56 -3.84 -6.75
CA ASP A 807 3.00 -3.76 -6.99
C ASP A 807 3.35 -4.22 -8.41
N ILE A 808 3.60 -3.26 -9.30
CA ILE A 808 3.98 -3.45 -10.70
C ILE A 808 5.40 -2.93 -10.96
N ARG A 809 6.25 -2.84 -9.92
CA ARG A 809 7.64 -2.40 -10.07
C ARG A 809 8.43 -3.36 -10.96
N GLU A 810 9.40 -2.82 -11.69
CA GLU A 810 10.28 -3.61 -12.58
C GLU A 810 9.48 -4.43 -13.62
N THR A 811 8.36 -3.89 -14.09
CA THR A 811 7.57 -4.38 -15.24
C THR A 811 7.65 -3.36 -16.39
N ASN A 812 7.08 -3.71 -17.54
CA ASN A 812 7.02 -2.82 -18.70
C ASN A 812 5.75 -1.93 -18.73
N VAL A 813 4.94 -1.93 -17.66
CA VAL A 813 3.68 -1.17 -17.60
C VAL A 813 3.93 0.34 -17.56
N ARG A 814 3.42 1.05 -18.58
CA ARG A 814 3.57 2.51 -18.73
C ARG A 814 2.32 3.33 -18.48
N LYS A 815 1.14 2.73 -18.61
CA LYS A 815 -0.16 3.40 -18.42
C LYS A 815 -1.14 2.46 -17.74
N LEU A 816 -2.01 3.00 -16.90
CA LEU A 816 -3.12 2.28 -16.30
C LEU A 816 -4.42 2.49 -17.11
N PRO A 817 -5.33 1.50 -17.15
CA PRO A 817 -6.61 1.65 -17.83
C PRO A 817 -7.55 2.60 -17.07
N THR A 818 -8.51 3.20 -17.77
CA THR A 818 -9.45 4.18 -17.18
C THR A 818 -10.28 3.60 -16.01
N SER A 819 -10.52 2.29 -16.04
CA SER A 819 -11.19 1.53 -14.99
C SER A 819 -10.44 1.55 -13.64
N PHE A 820 -9.16 1.93 -13.61
CA PHE A 820 -8.37 2.03 -12.38
C PHE A 820 -8.99 3.01 -11.37
N ALA A 821 -9.66 4.06 -11.85
CA ALA A 821 -10.37 5.02 -11.00
C ALA A 821 -11.46 4.38 -10.12
N LYS A 822 -11.88 3.12 -10.38
CA LYS A 822 -12.85 2.39 -9.54
C LYS A 822 -12.25 1.84 -8.24
N LEU A 823 -10.92 1.79 -8.12
CA LEU A 823 -10.21 1.14 -7.02
C LEU A 823 -10.09 2.06 -5.80
N GLN A 824 -11.24 2.45 -5.23
CA GLN A 824 -11.33 3.46 -4.18
C GLN A 824 -10.70 3.05 -2.83
N ARG A 825 -10.33 1.78 -2.66
CA ARG A 825 -9.64 1.26 -1.47
C ARG A 825 -8.12 1.14 -1.63
N MET A 826 -7.58 1.48 -2.81
CA MET A 826 -6.14 1.35 -3.05
C MET A 826 -5.35 2.33 -2.17
N THR A 827 -4.42 1.81 -1.38
CA THR A 827 -3.52 2.57 -0.50
C THR A 827 -2.11 2.65 -1.08
N HIS A 828 -1.69 1.67 -1.88
CA HIS A 828 -0.32 1.60 -2.38
C HIS A 828 -0.25 1.24 -3.87
N LEU A 829 0.18 2.21 -4.67
CA LEU A 829 0.57 2.01 -6.07
C LEU A 829 2.10 2.11 -6.21
N LEU A 830 2.72 0.97 -6.50
CA LEU A 830 4.18 0.86 -6.66
C LEU A 830 4.47 0.50 -8.10
N ALA A 831 5.08 1.41 -8.84
CA ALA A 831 5.37 1.23 -10.25
C ALA A 831 6.81 1.64 -10.61
N GLY A 832 7.13 1.48 -11.89
CA GLY A 832 8.39 1.91 -12.47
C GLY A 832 9.59 1.02 -12.13
N ASN A 833 10.71 1.39 -12.72
CA ASN A 833 12.02 0.80 -12.49
C ASN A 833 13.04 1.95 -12.39
N LYS A 834 13.62 2.12 -11.19
CA LYS A 834 14.59 3.19 -10.94
C LYS A 834 15.88 2.98 -11.74
N SER A 835 16.31 1.73 -11.97
CA SER A 835 17.56 1.46 -12.72
C SER A 835 17.39 1.74 -14.20
N LYS A 836 16.33 1.21 -14.81
CA LYS A 836 16.03 1.42 -16.25
C LYS A 836 15.38 2.79 -16.56
N ARG A 837 15.25 3.67 -15.56
CA ARG A 837 14.51 4.96 -15.65
C ARG A 837 13.15 4.85 -16.33
N THR A 838 12.46 3.72 -16.09
CA THR A 838 11.13 3.48 -16.66
C THR A 838 10.09 3.87 -15.63
N ALA A 839 9.09 4.64 -16.02
CA ALA A 839 8.07 5.14 -15.10
C ALA A 839 6.66 4.99 -15.67
N LEU A 840 5.69 5.01 -14.75
CA LEU A 840 4.26 4.95 -15.04
C LEU A 840 3.74 6.37 -15.25
N LYS A 841 3.06 6.66 -16.37
CA LYS A 841 2.52 8.00 -16.61
C LYS A 841 1.44 8.36 -15.58
N LEU A 842 1.53 9.54 -14.98
CA LEU A 842 0.48 10.11 -14.15
C LEU A 842 -0.76 10.39 -15.02
N THR A 843 -1.94 9.97 -14.56
CA THR A 843 -3.21 10.19 -15.25
C THR A 843 -4.30 10.62 -14.25
N GLU A 844 -5.39 11.21 -14.76
CA GLU A 844 -6.54 11.60 -13.93
C GLU A 844 -7.14 10.44 -13.15
N GLU A 845 -7.02 9.21 -13.64
CA GLU A 845 -7.56 8.04 -12.96
C GLU A 845 -6.77 7.65 -11.73
N ILE A 846 -5.49 7.98 -11.67
CA ILE A 846 -4.67 7.80 -10.46
C ILE A 846 -5.08 8.83 -9.41
N THR A 847 -5.29 10.09 -9.82
CA THR A 847 -5.65 11.19 -8.90
C THR A 847 -7.08 11.08 -8.35
N LYS A 848 -7.96 10.30 -9.00
CA LYS A 848 -9.30 9.94 -8.49
C LYS A 848 -9.29 8.93 -7.34
N VAL A 849 -8.13 8.35 -6.99
CA VAL A 849 -8.01 7.36 -5.92
C VAL A 849 -7.46 8.01 -4.65
N VAL A 850 -8.35 8.69 -3.92
CA VAL A 850 -8.00 9.56 -2.77
C VAL A 850 -7.49 8.82 -1.53
N ALA A 851 -7.65 7.49 -1.47
CA ALA A 851 -7.15 6.65 -0.38
C ALA A 851 -5.63 6.34 -0.50
N LEU A 852 -4.98 6.76 -1.59
CA LEU A 852 -3.56 6.49 -1.82
C LEU A 852 -2.67 7.11 -0.75
N GLN A 853 -1.87 6.27 -0.09
CA GLN A 853 -0.83 6.66 0.85
C GLN A 853 0.58 6.53 0.25
N THR A 854 0.76 5.74 -0.81
CA THR A 854 2.04 5.62 -1.53
C THR A 854 1.81 5.63 -3.03
N LEU A 855 2.45 6.57 -3.69
CA LEU A 855 2.51 6.69 -5.14
C LEU A 855 3.98 6.77 -5.56
N SER A 856 4.49 5.74 -6.23
CA SER A 856 5.91 5.61 -6.51
C SER A 856 6.18 5.15 -7.94
N GLY A 857 7.21 5.74 -8.55
CA GLY A 857 7.70 5.39 -9.88
C GLY A 857 6.87 5.97 -11.01
N ILE A 858 6.41 7.21 -10.83
CA ILE A 858 5.56 7.94 -11.78
C ILE A 858 6.38 8.89 -12.65
N GLU A 859 5.91 9.06 -13.88
CA GLU A 859 6.34 10.06 -14.85
C GLU A 859 5.26 11.14 -14.92
N ILE A 860 5.69 12.39 -14.81
CA ILE A 860 4.82 13.54 -15.05
C ILE A 860 5.26 14.17 -16.36
N SER A 861 4.31 14.39 -17.27
CA SER A 861 4.54 15.09 -18.52
C SER A 861 3.85 16.45 -18.44
N GLY A 862 4.58 17.53 -18.79
CA GLY A 862 4.01 18.86 -18.91
C GLY A 862 3.08 19.00 -20.11
N SER A 863 2.48 20.18 -20.23
CA SER A 863 1.57 20.51 -21.32
C SER A 863 2.34 20.88 -22.59
N SER A 864 2.54 19.91 -23.50
CA SER A 864 3.02 20.23 -24.85
C SER A 864 1.89 20.88 -25.66
N THR A 865 2.17 21.98 -26.34
CA THR A 865 1.32 22.53 -27.41
C THR A 865 1.15 21.48 -28.50
N LEU A 866 -0.07 21.35 -29.00
CA LEU A 866 -0.45 20.49 -30.10
C LEU A 866 0.41 20.80 -31.34
N GLU A 867 1.44 20.00 -31.59
CA GLU A 867 1.96 19.59 -32.89
C GLU A 867 3.06 18.54 -32.63
N GLU A 868 3.11 17.49 -33.45
CA GLU A 868 4.04 16.34 -33.36
C GLU A 868 3.67 15.14 -32.45
N ASP A 869 2.39 14.75 -32.40
CA ASP A 869 2.03 13.33 -32.21
C ASP A 869 1.57 12.74 -33.55
N ARG A 870 2.51 12.55 -34.49
CA ARG A 870 2.40 11.49 -35.50
C ARG A 870 3.40 10.41 -35.11
N GLU A 871 2.87 9.31 -34.60
CA GLU A 871 3.61 8.08 -34.34
C GLU A 871 4.37 7.65 -35.60
N GLN A 872 5.71 7.61 -35.54
CA GLN A 872 6.52 6.79 -36.46
C GLN A 872 6.93 5.51 -35.72
N SER A 873 6.39 4.40 -36.20
CA SER A 873 6.85 3.04 -35.97
C SER A 873 8.30 2.87 -36.46
N PRO A 874 9.15 2.07 -35.78
CA PRO A 874 10.48 1.77 -36.29
C PRO A 874 10.42 0.56 -37.22
N ASP A 875 10.52 0.79 -38.54
CA ASP A 875 11.06 -0.23 -39.44
C ASP A 875 11.71 0.35 -40.70
N MET A 876 12.81 -0.30 -41.11
CA MET A 876 13.58 -0.21 -42.36
C MET A 876 14.59 0.94 -42.64
N ALA A 877 15.87 0.55 -42.49
CA ALA A 877 16.93 0.50 -43.52
C ALA A 877 17.53 1.77 -44.17
N ILE A 878 18.81 1.97 -43.86
CA ILE A 878 19.97 2.31 -44.72
C ILE A 878 19.64 2.71 -46.18
N ARG A 879 19.96 3.97 -46.56
CA ARG A 879 20.79 4.28 -47.74
C ARG A 879 21.16 5.78 -47.83
N ASN A 880 22.41 6.00 -48.21
CA ASN A 880 23.08 7.27 -48.49
C ASN A 880 22.47 8.01 -49.70
N SER A 881 22.42 9.35 -49.67
CA SER A 881 23.03 10.23 -50.70
C SER A 881 22.78 11.73 -50.44
N THR A 882 23.75 12.51 -50.88
CA THR A 882 24.03 13.96 -50.85
C THR A 882 22.95 14.92 -51.41
N PRO A 883 23.09 16.25 -51.17
CA PRO A 883 22.02 17.24 -51.35
C PRO A 883 22.01 17.91 -52.73
N THR A 884 20.85 18.37 -53.21
CA THR A 884 20.79 19.33 -54.32
C THR A 884 19.54 20.22 -54.28
N ARG A 885 19.81 21.50 -54.01
CA ARG A 885 19.29 22.77 -54.56
C ARG A 885 17.93 22.81 -55.31
N ALA A 886 17.11 23.77 -54.84
CA ALA A 886 16.19 24.71 -55.52
C ALA A 886 15.04 24.17 -56.40
N GLU A 887 13.81 24.62 -56.09
CA GLU A 887 13.09 25.56 -56.96
C GLU A 887 11.84 26.12 -56.25
N GLU A 888 11.68 27.44 -56.41
CA GLU A 888 10.48 28.21 -56.09
C GLU A 888 9.30 27.78 -56.95
N ARG A 889 8.07 27.88 -56.41
CA ARG A 889 6.94 28.43 -57.17
C ARG A 889 5.78 28.79 -56.24
N ASP A 890 5.40 30.05 -56.35
CA ASP A 890 4.14 30.66 -55.93
C ASP A 890 2.92 29.83 -56.31
N ASN A 891 1.90 29.86 -55.46
CA ASN A 891 0.59 30.33 -55.89
C ASN A 891 -0.30 30.74 -54.71
N THR A 892 -0.78 31.97 -54.83
CA THR A 892 -1.74 32.71 -54.03
C THR A 892 -3.17 32.27 -54.34
N ALA A 893 -4.05 32.19 -53.34
CA ALA A 893 -5.49 32.48 -53.46
C ALA A 893 -6.22 32.55 -52.08
N LEU A 894 -6.48 33.80 -51.68
CA LEU A 894 -7.67 34.36 -51.00
C LEU A 894 -8.83 33.39 -50.65
N HIS A 895 -9.25 33.33 -49.37
CA HIS A 895 -10.39 34.11 -48.79
C HIS A 895 -10.94 33.49 -47.48
N GLY A 896 -11.19 34.35 -46.48
CA GLY A 896 -12.30 34.17 -45.51
C GLY A 896 -11.92 33.98 -44.03
N PRO A 897 -12.22 34.94 -43.13
CA PRO A 897 -12.00 34.80 -41.69
C PRO A 897 -13.23 34.14 -41.06
N HIS A 898 -13.13 32.85 -40.71
CA HIS A 898 -14.10 32.22 -39.82
C HIS A 898 -13.57 32.22 -38.40
N LYS A 899 -14.08 33.18 -37.61
CA LYS A 899 -14.21 33.05 -36.16
C LYS A 899 -15.12 31.84 -35.88
N GLU A 900 -14.54 30.75 -35.41
CA GLU A 900 -15.28 29.77 -34.61
C GLU A 900 -14.72 29.81 -33.18
N ASP A 901 -15.64 30.02 -32.24
CA ASP A 901 -15.39 30.09 -30.82
C ASP A 901 -14.73 28.79 -30.32
N SER A 902 -13.43 28.89 -30.05
CA SER A 902 -12.65 27.89 -29.35
C SER A 902 -13.15 27.75 -27.91
N LYS A 903 -14.05 26.80 -27.65
CA LYS A 903 -14.09 26.13 -26.34
C LYS A 903 -12.81 25.31 -26.24
N ALA A 904 -11.75 25.93 -25.73
CA ALA A 904 -10.47 25.28 -25.52
C ALA A 904 -10.66 24.09 -24.56
N ASP A 905 -10.61 22.88 -25.09
CA ASP A 905 -10.60 21.67 -24.28
C ASP A 905 -9.25 21.64 -23.53
N PHE A 906 -9.29 21.98 -22.24
CA PHE A 906 -8.10 22.00 -21.37
C PHE A 906 -7.35 20.65 -21.48
N PRO A 907 -6.01 20.63 -21.71
CA PRO A 907 -5.26 19.39 -21.87
C PRO A 907 -5.44 18.46 -20.66
N LYS A 908 -5.75 17.18 -20.91
CA LYS A 908 -5.93 16.14 -19.87
C LYS A 908 -4.74 16.04 -18.90
N GLN A 909 -3.54 16.37 -19.37
CA GLN A 909 -2.31 16.41 -18.58
C GLN A 909 -2.38 17.49 -17.48
N LEU A 910 -2.82 18.72 -17.82
CA LEU A 910 -2.94 19.82 -16.86
C LEU A 910 -3.92 19.44 -15.73
N ARG A 911 -5.05 18.82 -16.11
CA ARG A 911 -6.07 18.35 -15.16
C ARG A 911 -5.53 17.29 -14.20
N SER A 912 -4.65 16.41 -14.67
CA SER A 912 -4.04 15.38 -13.81
C SER A 912 -3.02 15.96 -12.82
N LEU A 913 -2.29 17.01 -13.20
CA LEU A 913 -1.33 17.69 -12.33
C LEU A 913 -2.04 18.53 -11.27
N GLU A 914 -3.05 19.30 -11.68
CA GLU A 914 -3.94 20.03 -10.76
C GLU A 914 -4.61 19.09 -9.77
N ALA A 915 -5.12 17.94 -10.23
CA ALA A 915 -5.77 16.98 -9.35
C ALA A 915 -4.81 16.22 -8.41
N LEU A 916 -3.48 16.38 -8.53
CA LEU A 916 -2.52 15.71 -7.66
C LEU A 916 -2.65 16.16 -6.20
N GLU A 917 -2.97 17.44 -5.98
CA GLU A 917 -3.18 18.02 -4.65
C GLU A 917 -4.30 17.31 -3.86
N LYS A 918 -5.24 16.66 -4.55
CA LYS A 918 -6.38 15.96 -3.92
C LYS A 918 -5.97 14.70 -3.17
N LEU A 919 -4.73 14.21 -3.34
CA LEU A 919 -4.21 13.02 -2.68
C LEU A 919 -3.69 13.34 -1.27
N ILE A 920 -4.49 13.98 -0.43
CA ILE A 920 -4.08 14.49 0.90
C ILE A 920 -3.57 13.42 1.87
N ASN A 921 -3.91 12.15 1.65
CA ASN A 921 -3.46 10.99 2.45
C ASN A 921 -2.07 10.47 2.03
N LEU A 922 -1.44 11.09 1.02
CA LEU A 922 -0.21 10.61 0.42
C LEU A 922 0.99 10.84 1.35
N LYS A 923 1.45 9.77 1.99
CA LYS A 923 2.66 9.76 2.84
C LYS A 923 3.95 9.68 2.03
N LYS A 924 3.90 9.13 0.82
CA LYS A 924 5.05 8.95 -0.07
C LYS A 924 4.73 9.27 -1.52
N LEU A 925 5.48 10.22 -2.09
CA LEU A 925 5.51 10.56 -3.50
C LEU A 925 6.90 10.32 -4.08
N ALA A 926 7.01 9.53 -5.14
CA ALA A 926 8.28 9.33 -5.85
C ALA A 926 8.10 9.45 -7.36
N ILE A 927 8.58 10.57 -7.89
CA ILE A 927 8.58 10.94 -9.31
C ILE A 927 9.93 10.52 -9.89
N TYR A 928 9.91 9.62 -10.88
CA TYR A 928 11.11 9.08 -11.51
C TYR A 928 11.49 9.81 -12.79
N LYS A 929 10.59 10.66 -13.31
CA LYS A 929 10.84 11.41 -14.54
C LYS A 929 9.90 12.60 -14.67
N LEU A 930 10.45 13.79 -14.90
CA LEU A 930 9.72 14.95 -15.42
C LEU A 930 10.02 15.10 -16.92
N VAL A 931 9.00 15.37 -17.73
CA VAL A 931 9.13 15.41 -19.20
C VAL A 931 8.38 16.60 -19.77
N LYS A 932 9.00 17.39 -20.66
CA LYS A 932 8.36 18.48 -21.43
C LYS A 932 7.62 19.50 -20.54
N PHE A 933 8.23 19.96 -19.45
CA PHE A 933 7.63 20.96 -18.56
C PHE A 933 7.78 22.40 -19.09
N GLN A 934 6.74 23.20 -18.88
CA GLN A 934 6.71 24.65 -19.11
C GLN A 934 6.51 25.41 -17.78
N ALA A 935 6.57 26.75 -17.83
CA ALA A 935 6.43 27.60 -16.65
C ALA A 935 5.19 27.29 -15.80
N LYS A 936 4.02 27.13 -16.43
CA LYS A 936 2.77 26.81 -15.74
C LYS A 936 2.78 25.42 -15.09
N ASP A 937 3.47 24.44 -15.70
CA ASP A 937 3.57 23.09 -15.13
C ASP A 937 4.44 23.10 -13.86
N TYR A 938 5.47 23.97 -13.79
CA TYR A 938 6.27 24.15 -12.58
C TYR A 938 5.44 24.67 -11.41
N GLU A 939 4.64 25.73 -11.65
CA GLU A 939 3.77 26.32 -10.63
C GLU A 939 2.76 25.31 -10.09
N LEU A 940 2.11 24.55 -10.98
CA LEU A 940 1.14 23.53 -10.60
C LEU A 940 1.77 22.38 -9.79
N LEU A 941 2.93 21.88 -10.23
CA LEU A 941 3.63 20.82 -9.51
C LEU A 941 4.12 21.30 -8.15
N LEU A 942 4.67 22.51 -8.07
CA LEU A 942 5.12 23.11 -6.82
C LEU A 942 3.96 23.26 -5.85
N SER A 943 2.85 23.86 -6.29
CA SER A 943 1.64 24.05 -5.46
C SER A 943 1.10 22.71 -4.94
N ALA A 944 1.06 21.67 -5.78
CA ALA A 944 0.65 20.34 -5.34
C ALA A 944 1.61 19.76 -4.29
N ILE A 945 2.93 19.92 -4.45
CA ILE A 945 3.92 19.44 -3.48
C ILE A 945 3.78 20.20 -2.15
N GLU A 946 3.66 21.52 -2.17
CA GLU A 946 3.48 22.35 -0.98
C GLU A 946 2.21 21.94 -0.22
N HIS A 947 1.09 21.79 -0.94
CA HIS A 947 -0.17 21.35 -0.34
C HIS A 947 -0.08 19.95 0.27
N LEU A 948 0.47 18.98 -0.46
CA LEU A 948 0.63 17.61 0.06
C LEU A 948 1.58 17.55 1.27
N SER A 949 2.58 18.41 1.30
CA SER A 949 3.54 18.52 2.41
C SER A 949 2.94 19.15 3.66
N SER A 950 2.00 20.10 3.50
CA SER A 950 1.19 20.61 4.61
C SER A 950 0.21 19.57 5.18
N CYS A 951 -0.06 18.49 4.43
CA CYS A 951 -0.99 17.44 4.81
C CYS A 951 -0.28 16.25 5.50
N SER A 952 0.20 15.28 4.72
CA SER A 952 0.69 14.00 5.27
C SER A 952 1.99 13.48 4.65
N LEU A 953 2.57 14.21 3.69
CA LEU A 953 3.75 13.76 2.96
C LEU A 953 4.99 13.72 3.86
N LYS A 954 5.60 12.54 3.96
CA LYS A 954 6.82 12.28 4.75
C LYS A 954 8.03 11.89 3.90
N PHE A 955 7.79 11.46 2.66
CA PHE A 955 8.81 11.04 1.70
C PHE A 955 8.54 11.72 0.36
N LEU A 956 9.53 12.46 -0.13
CA LEU A 956 9.52 13.05 -1.45
C LEU A 956 10.77 12.61 -2.22
N ALA A 957 10.57 12.08 -3.41
CA ALA A 957 11.64 11.84 -4.37
C ALA A 957 11.28 12.43 -5.73
N ILE A 958 12.18 13.21 -6.32
CA ILE A 958 11.99 13.86 -7.62
C ILE A 958 13.24 13.63 -8.46
N ASP A 959 13.06 12.99 -9.61
CA ASP A 959 14.00 13.07 -10.72
C ASP A 959 13.48 14.09 -11.74
N ASP A 960 14.11 15.26 -11.73
CA ASP A 960 13.81 16.38 -12.60
C ASP A 960 14.16 16.14 -14.06
N SER A 961 15.00 15.13 -14.35
CA SER A 961 15.43 14.84 -15.72
C SER A 961 15.90 16.09 -16.48
N PHE A 962 16.47 17.07 -15.76
CA PHE A 962 16.97 18.35 -16.25
C PHE A 962 15.91 19.27 -16.87
N THR A 963 14.65 19.22 -16.41
CA THR A 963 13.64 20.21 -16.84
C THR A 963 13.92 21.61 -16.27
N GLY A 964 14.64 21.70 -15.15
CA GLY A 964 14.93 22.96 -14.47
C GLY A 964 13.90 23.33 -13.40
N PHE A 965 12.97 22.41 -13.07
CA PHE A 965 12.00 22.58 -11.99
C PHE A 965 12.71 22.77 -10.64
N LEU A 966 13.78 22.01 -10.37
CA LEU A 966 14.52 22.09 -9.11
C LEU A 966 15.14 23.48 -8.92
N ASP A 967 15.93 23.95 -9.89
CA ASP A 967 16.63 25.24 -9.80
C ASP A 967 15.69 26.46 -9.82
N ARG A 968 14.61 26.42 -10.62
CA ARG A 968 13.78 27.63 -10.87
C ARG A 968 12.57 27.78 -9.97
N SER A 969 12.02 26.67 -9.48
CA SER A 969 10.71 26.66 -8.82
C SER A 969 10.81 26.08 -7.42
N LEU A 970 11.36 24.87 -7.28
CA LEU A 970 11.49 24.22 -5.98
C LEU A 970 12.40 25.03 -5.02
N SER A 971 13.49 25.62 -5.54
CA SER A 971 14.38 26.50 -4.77
C SER A 971 13.73 27.81 -4.30
N SER A 972 12.71 28.30 -5.00
CA SER A 972 12.00 29.55 -4.67
C SER A 972 10.69 29.35 -3.89
N SER A 973 10.43 28.13 -3.40
CA SER A 973 9.21 27.81 -2.63
C SER A 973 9.07 28.71 -1.41
N GLN A 974 7.87 29.26 -1.22
CA GLN A 974 7.53 30.08 -0.05
C GLN A 974 6.98 29.25 1.13
N ALA A 975 6.53 28.01 0.86
CA ALA A 975 5.96 27.09 1.84
C ALA A 975 6.69 25.73 1.82
N PRO A 976 7.89 25.65 2.42
CA PRO A 976 8.74 24.47 2.29
C PRO A 976 8.15 23.23 2.99
N PRO A 977 8.51 22.02 2.54
CA PRO A 977 7.96 20.78 3.05
C PRO A 977 8.60 20.34 4.40
N GLU A 978 8.29 21.04 5.49
CA GLU A 978 8.98 20.94 6.80
C GLU A 978 8.85 19.58 7.52
N HIS A 979 7.84 18.78 7.20
CA HIS A 979 7.57 17.50 7.86
C HIS A 979 8.16 16.27 7.16
N LEU A 980 9.08 16.49 6.21
CA LEU A 980 9.76 15.40 5.50
C LEU A 980 10.79 14.68 6.38
N TYR A 981 10.75 13.34 6.31
CA TYR A 981 11.76 12.44 6.88
C TYR A 981 12.76 11.96 5.83
N THR A 982 12.38 12.06 4.54
CA THR A 982 13.24 11.65 3.43
C THR A 982 13.02 12.54 2.23
N LEU A 983 14.13 13.09 1.72
CA LEU A 983 14.20 13.88 0.51
C LEU A 983 15.23 13.29 -0.45
N GLU A 984 14.81 12.91 -1.66
CA GLU A 984 15.69 12.49 -2.75
C GLU A 984 15.50 13.42 -3.95
N LEU A 985 16.49 14.24 -4.26
CA LEU A 985 16.49 15.12 -5.44
C LEU A 985 17.50 14.61 -6.46
N SER A 986 17.09 14.50 -7.71
CA SER A 986 17.91 14.07 -8.84
C SER A 986 17.70 15.01 -10.01
N GLY A 987 18.78 15.59 -10.54
CA GLY A 987 18.75 16.55 -11.64
C GLY A 987 19.68 17.74 -11.39
N MET A 988 19.70 18.71 -12.30
CA MET A 988 20.55 19.89 -12.16
C MET A 988 20.05 20.77 -11.03
N LEU A 989 20.87 20.86 -9.99
CA LEU A 989 20.67 21.72 -8.83
C LEU A 989 21.97 22.50 -8.62
N SER A 990 21.96 23.78 -8.97
CA SER A 990 23.12 24.67 -8.88
C SER A 990 23.44 25.05 -7.43
N GLU A 991 22.40 25.25 -6.62
CA GLU A 991 22.48 25.51 -5.18
C GLU A 991 21.36 24.72 -4.50
N VAL A 992 21.62 24.24 -3.28
CA VAL A 992 20.55 23.59 -2.49
C VAL A 992 19.47 24.61 -2.14
N PRO A 993 18.18 24.22 -2.10
CA PRO A 993 17.10 25.15 -1.78
C PRO A 993 17.35 25.84 -0.43
N GLY A 994 17.15 27.16 -0.37
CA GLY A 994 17.44 27.97 0.83
C GLY A 994 16.55 27.68 2.05
N TRP A 995 15.58 26.79 1.91
CA TRP A 995 14.72 26.30 2.99
C TRP A 995 15.14 24.92 3.52
N ILE A 996 16.18 24.31 2.96
CA ILE A 996 16.60 22.95 3.32
C ILE A 996 17.02 22.84 4.79
N ASP A 997 17.57 23.89 5.36
CA ASP A 997 17.96 24.04 6.77
C ASP A 997 16.77 24.01 7.74
N ARG A 998 15.55 24.30 7.26
CA ARG A 998 14.29 24.24 8.04
C ARG A 998 13.74 22.83 8.19
N LEU A 999 14.32 21.83 7.52
CA LEU A 999 13.84 20.45 7.53
C LEU A 999 14.28 19.69 8.80
N HIS A 1000 13.77 20.08 9.96
CA HIS A 1000 14.23 19.57 11.26
C HIS A 1000 14.02 18.06 11.46
N ASN A 1001 13.07 17.43 10.75
CA ASN A 1001 12.78 15.99 10.85
C ASN A 1001 13.54 15.13 9.82
N LEU A 1002 14.39 15.74 8.98
CA LEU A 1002 14.97 15.05 7.83
C LEU A 1002 16.02 14.03 8.26
N GLU A 1003 15.66 12.75 8.26
CA GLU A 1003 16.59 11.64 8.57
C GLU A 1003 17.50 11.29 7.37
N LYS A 1004 17.01 11.49 6.14
CA LYS A 1004 17.72 11.08 4.93
C LYS A 1004 17.66 12.15 3.84
N LEU A 1005 18.83 12.53 3.35
CA LEU A 1005 19.00 13.35 2.17
C LEU A 1005 19.76 12.60 1.08
N THR A 1006 19.25 12.64 -0.15
CA THR A 1006 19.98 12.19 -1.34
C THR A 1006 19.94 13.27 -2.39
N LEU A 1007 21.12 13.71 -2.82
CA LEU A 1007 21.31 14.70 -3.87
C LEU A 1007 22.04 14.03 -5.02
N SER A 1008 21.39 13.93 -6.17
CA SER A 1008 21.93 13.23 -7.34
C SER A 1008 22.03 14.16 -8.53
N LEU A 1009 23.13 14.10 -9.27
CA LEU A 1009 23.41 15.00 -10.41
C LEU A 1009 23.38 16.50 -10.01
N THR A 1010 23.67 16.81 -8.74
CA THR A 1010 23.67 18.17 -8.19
C THR A 1010 25.09 18.73 -8.12
N SER A 1011 25.22 20.06 -8.21
CA SER A 1011 26.49 20.73 -7.91
C SER A 1011 26.82 20.56 -6.42
N LEU A 1012 28.07 20.27 -6.11
CA LEU A 1012 28.54 20.05 -4.74
C LEU A 1012 29.71 20.97 -4.45
N LYS A 1013 29.55 21.83 -3.44
CA LYS A 1013 30.55 22.79 -2.96
C LYS A 1013 30.72 22.68 -1.45
N THR A 1014 31.76 23.31 -0.92
CA THR A 1014 31.97 23.49 0.53
C THR A 1014 30.75 24.17 1.17
N ASP A 1015 30.24 25.25 0.56
CA ASP A 1015 29.06 25.98 1.07
C ASP A 1015 27.81 25.09 1.12
N THR A 1016 27.69 24.12 0.21
CA THR A 1016 26.59 23.14 0.23
C THR A 1016 26.65 22.31 1.50
N LEU A 1017 27.84 21.81 1.88
CA LEU A 1017 27.99 21.03 3.11
C LEU A 1017 27.79 21.88 4.36
N ALA A 1018 28.17 23.15 4.33
CA ALA A 1018 27.95 24.09 5.43
C ALA A 1018 26.45 24.33 5.70
N VAL A 1019 25.61 24.47 4.66
CA VAL A 1019 24.15 24.55 4.85
C VAL A 1019 23.59 23.24 5.41
N LEU A 1020 24.03 22.10 4.85
CA LEU A 1020 23.51 20.79 5.24
C LEU A 1020 23.96 20.33 6.64
N SER A 1021 25.07 20.87 7.17
CA SER A 1021 25.58 20.50 8.50
C SER A 1021 24.66 20.95 9.64
N SER A 1022 23.80 21.93 9.39
CA SER A 1022 22.81 22.47 10.34
C SER A 1022 21.62 21.52 10.61
N LEU A 1023 21.43 20.49 9.78
CA LEU A 1023 20.29 19.58 9.88
C LEU A 1023 20.40 18.67 11.13
N PRO A 1024 19.49 18.79 12.11
CA PRO A 1024 19.69 18.19 13.43
C PRO A 1024 19.46 16.67 13.44
N GLU A 1025 18.52 16.16 12.65
CA GLU A 1025 18.15 14.73 12.62
C GLU A 1025 18.78 13.95 11.46
N LEU A 1026 19.68 14.57 10.68
CA LEU A 1026 20.22 13.96 9.47
C LEU A 1026 21.07 12.74 9.79
N PHE A 1027 20.51 11.55 9.55
CA PHE A 1027 21.18 10.28 9.76
C PHE A 1027 22.07 9.89 8.58
N SER A 1028 21.62 10.16 7.35
CA SER A 1028 22.34 9.80 6.14
C SER A 1028 22.28 10.85 5.05
N LEU A 1029 23.47 11.08 4.47
CA LEU A 1029 23.69 11.96 3.34
C LEU A 1029 24.29 11.13 2.19
N THR A 1030 23.70 11.28 1.00
CA THR A 1030 24.16 10.58 -0.21
C THR A 1030 24.28 11.55 -1.36
N PHE A 1031 25.45 11.59 -1.98
CA PHE A 1031 25.71 12.26 -3.24
C PHE A 1031 25.93 11.23 -4.33
N SER A 1032 25.20 11.31 -5.43
CA SER A 1032 25.37 10.38 -6.55
C SER A 1032 25.37 11.03 -7.93
N LEU A 1033 26.33 10.68 -8.77
CA LEU A 1033 26.42 11.01 -10.18
C LEU A 1033 26.49 9.69 -10.95
N HIS A 1034 25.35 9.21 -11.44
CA HIS A 1034 25.29 8.01 -12.29
C HIS A 1034 25.36 8.43 -13.76
N ALA A 1035 26.43 8.02 -14.44
CA ALA A 1035 26.84 8.50 -15.76
C ALA A 1035 26.08 7.87 -16.94
N GLU A 1036 25.16 6.92 -16.69
CA GLU A 1036 24.67 5.99 -17.71
C GLU A 1036 23.90 6.66 -18.88
N ASP A 1037 23.08 7.70 -18.66
CA ASP A 1037 22.30 8.35 -19.76
C ASP A 1037 22.56 9.85 -19.95
N ASN A 1038 23.46 10.44 -19.17
CA ASN A 1038 23.67 11.90 -19.17
C ASN A 1038 25.12 12.28 -18.88
N TYR A 1039 26.07 11.54 -19.47
CA TYR A 1039 27.51 11.75 -19.28
C TYR A 1039 27.93 13.20 -19.57
N SER A 1040 27.39 13.84 -20.62
CA SER A 1040 27.70 15.24 -20.94
C SER A 1040 27.28 16.21 -19.84
N ASN A 1041 26.11 16.01 -19.24
CA ASN A 1041 25.61 16.88 -18.17
C ASN A 1041 26.32 16.59 -16.85
N ALA A 1042 26.61 15.32 -16.56
CA ALA A 1042 27.42 14.92 -15.41
C ALA A 1042 28.83 15.54 -15.48
N LEU A 1043 29.47 15.53 -16.66
CA LEU A 1043 30.75 16.20 -16.89
C LEU A 1043 30.66 17.72 -16.71
N LYS A 1044 29.59 18.37 -17.19
CA LYS A 1044 29.37 19.80 -16.96
C LYS A 1044 29.25 20.13 -15.46
N ILE A 1045 28.50 19.32 -14.71
CA ILE A 1045 28.35 19.49 -13.26
C ILE A 1045 29.69 19.28 -12.55
N MET A 1046 30.43 18.24 -12.90
CA MET A 1046 31.76 17.98 -12.34
C MET A 1046 32.72 19.13 -12.64
N HIS A 1047 32.76 19.63 -13.87
CA HIS A 1047 33.61 20.74 -14.25
C HIS A 1047 33.24 22.03 -13.49
N LYS A 1048 31.94 22.31 -13.36
CA LYS A 1048 31.43 23.43 -12.56
C LYS A 1048 31.84 23.30 -11.08
N ASN A 1049 31.70 22.10 -10.50
CA ASN A 1049 32.13 21.83 -9.13
C ASN A 1049 33.63 22.09 -8.96
N THR A 1050 34.47 21.62 -9.88
CA THR A 1050 35.93 21.82 -9.82
C THR A 1050 36.29 23.31 -9.91
N LEU A 1051 35.68 24.05 -10.84
CA LEU A 1051 35.90 25.49 -11.03
C LEU A 1051 35.50 26.31 -9.80
N GLU A 1052 34.32 26.03 -9.24
CA GLU A 1052 33.72 26.86 -8.19
C GLU A 1052 34.20 26.50 -6.77
N SER A 1053 34.78 25.30 -6.56
CA SER A 1053 35.31 24.87 -5.25
C SER A 1053 36.83 24.99 -5.10
N GLY A 1054 37.56 25.47 -6.13
CA GLY A 1054 39.02 25.43 -6.14
C GLY A 1054 39.59 24.00 -6.12
N GLY A 1055 38.78 23.00 -6.47
CA GLY A 1055 39.16 21.59 -6.59
C GLY A 1055 39.09 20.75 -5.30
N THR A 1056 38.82 21.35 -4.14
CA THR A 1056 38.71 20.62 -2.85
C THR A 1056 37.45 21.00 -2.09
N ILE A 1057 36.72 20.01 -1.60
CA ILE A 1057 35.55 20.19 -0.75
C ILE A 1057 35.99 20.01 0.70
N PHE A 1058 35.82 21.06 1.50
CA PHE A 1058 36.13 21.04 2.92
C PHE A 1058 34.89 20.63 3.72
N VAL A 1059 35.07 19.73 4.68
CA VAL A 1059 34.09 19.41 5.71
C VAL A 1059 34.54 20.11 6.99
N LEU A 1060 33.75 21.09 7.42
CA LEU A 1060 34.06 21.97 8.54
C LEU A 1060 34.00 21.23 9.89
N ASP A 1061 34.56 21.87 10.93
CA ASP A 1061 34.78 21.39 12.29
C ASP A 1061 33.50 21.31 13.16
N GLU A 1062 32.35 21.78 12.66
CA GLU A 1062 31.07 21.78 13.38
C GLU A 1062 29.87 21.32 12.52
N GLY A 1063 28.89 20.65 13.16
CA GLY A 1063 27.63 20.19 12.55
C GLY A 1063 27.60 18.70 12.20
N PHE A 1064 26.52 18.27 11.54
CA PHE A 1064 26.25 16.85 11.25
C PHE A 1064 26.18 15.95 12.51
N GLU A 1065 25.60 16.47 13.59
CA GLU A 1065 25.57 15.84 14.92
C GLU A 1065 24.96 14.44 14.97
N LYS A 1066 24.06 14.08 14.04
CA LYS A 1066 23.43 12.75 13.97
C LYS A 1066 23.82 11.95 12.72
N LEU A 1067 24.73 12.46 11.89
CA LEU A 1067 25.12 11.82 10.65
C LEU A 1067 25.96 10.58 10.94
N LYS A 1068 25.44 9.41 10.57
CA LYS A 1068 26.14 8.12 10.76
C LYS A 1068 26.61 7.51 9.44
N LEU A 1069 26.02 7.92 8.32
CA LEU A 1069 26.30 7.34 7.00
C LEU A 1069 26.47 8.43 5.94
N LEU A 1070 27.68 8.50 5.38
CA LEU A 1070 28.01 9.35 4.24
C LEU A 1070 28.32 8.50 3.02
N ARG A 1071 27.68 8.82 1.89
CA ARG A 1071 27.90 8.14 0.62
C ARG A 1071 28.25 9.12 -0.49
N PHE A 1072 29.32 8.82 -1.21
CA PHE A 1072 29.63 9.44 -2.49
C PHE A 1072 29.73 8.38 -3.58
N ALA A 1073 29.00 8.58 -4.68
CA ALA A 1073 29.09 7.72 -5.85
C ALA A 1073 29.21 8.58 -7.09
N ALA A 1074 30.41 8.73 -7.65
CA ALA A 1074 30.64 9.51 -8.86
C ALA A 1074 31.83 8.93 -9.66
N PRO A 1075 31.81 8.96 -11.00
CA PRO A 1075 32.95 8.49 -11.80
C PRO A 1075 34.26 9.17 -11.40
N VAL A 1076 34.21 10.49 -11.17
CA VAL A 1076 35.32 11.27 -10.62
C VAL A 1076 34.88 11.82 -9.27
N LEU A 1077 35.55 11.40 -8.20
CA LEU A 1077 35.33 11.97 -6.88
C LEU A 1077 36.14 13.26 -6.71
N PRO A 1078 35.51 14.34 -6.22
CA PRO A 1078 36.24 15.54 -5.83
C PRO A 1078 37.19 15.23 -4.66
N SER A 1079 38.23 16.05 -4.50
CA SER A 1079 39.07 15.97 -3.31
C SER A 1079 38.26 16.30 -2.06
N LEU A 1080 38.35 15.46 -1.03
CA LEU A 1080 37.65 15.63 0.24
C LEU A 1080 38.66 15.90 1.36
N SER A 1081 38.43 16.95 2.13
CA SER A 1081 39.24 17.28 3.32
C SER A 1081 38.35 17.35 4.55
N PHE A 1082 38.59 16.49 5.53
CA PHE A 1082 37.86 16.46 6.80
C PHE A 1082 38.66 17.21 7.87
N LEU A 1083 38.18 18.36 8.33
CA LEU A 1083 38.83 19.12 9.41
C LEU A 1083 38.68 18.40 10.77
N GLU A 1084 39.47 18.80 11.76
CA GLU A 1084 39.35 18.28 13.13
C GLU A 1084 37.94 18.57 13.68
N GLY A 1085 37.28 17.59 14.30
CA GLY A 1085 35.88 17.73 14.76
C GLY A 1085 34.81 17.43 13.71
N ALA A 1086 35.17 17.26 12.43
CA ALA A 1086 34.20 17.01 11.36
C ALA A 1086 33.38 15.72 11.59
N MET A 1087 32.06 15.82 11.40
CA MET A 1087 31.09 14.71 11.42
C MET A 1087 31.26 13.75 12.63
N PRO A 1088 31.03 14.22 13.87
CA PRO A 1088 31.44 13.55 15.11
C PRO A 1088 30.79 12.19 15.35
N GLN A 1089 29.67 11.89 14.69
CA GLN A 1089 28.97 10.60 14.80
C GLN A 1089 29.11 9.69 13.56
N LEU A 1090 29.94 10.05 12.59
CA LEU A 1090 30.04 9.29 11.35
C LEU A 1090 30.57 7.88 11.60
N GLN A 1091 29.77 6.86 11.29
CA GLN A 1091 30.11 5.45 11.52
C GLN A 1091 30.53 4.73 10.25
N ARG A 1092 30.03 5.16 9.08
CA ARG A 1092 30.28 4.49 7.81
C ARG A 1092 30.44 5.49 6.68
N LEU A 1093 31.55 5.34 5.95
CA LEU A 1093 31.86 6.08 4.73
C LEU A 1093 31.80 5.12 3.55
N GLU A 1094 30.98 5.40 2.55
CA GLU A 1094 30.95 4.62 1.30
C GLU A 1094 31.31 5.51 0.11
N LEU A 1095 32.30 5.09 -0.65
CA LEU A 1095 32.83 5.81 -1.80
C LEU A 1095 32.82 4.89 -3.01
N ARG A 1096 32.19 5.33 -4.09
CA ARG A 1096 32.19 4.63 -5.38
C ARG A 1096 32.74 5.53 -6.46
N PHE A 1097 33.82 5.09 -7.13
CA PHE A 1097 34.56 5.94 -8.07
C PHE A 1097 35.39 5.20 -9.10
N ARG A 1098 35.68 5.88 -10.22
CA ARG A 1098 36.70 5.45 -11.19
C ARG A 1098 38.00 6.22 -11.02
N MET A 1099 37.90 7.50 -10.67
CA MET A 1099 39.03 8.36 -10.37
C MET A 1099 38.78 9.04 -9.02
N VAL A 1100 39.84 9.14 -8.23
CA VAL A 1100 39.88 9.93 -7.01
C VAL A 1100 41.16 10.75 -7.01
N ASP A 1101 41.07 12.02 -6.63
CA ASP A 1101 42.24 12.88 -6.51
C ASP A 1101 42.94 12.63 -5.18
N TYR A 1102 42.45 13.21 -4.07
CA TYR A 1102 43.02 13.04 -2.74
C TYR A 1102 41.94 13.06 -1.64
N MET A 1103 42.23 12.41 -0.51
CA MET A 1103 41.42 12.44 0.70
C MET A 1103 42.31 12.75 1.91
N TYR A 1104 41.99 13.83 2.63
CA TYR A 1104 42.74 14.28 3.80
C TYR A 1104 41.86 14.28 5.05
N GLY A 1105 42.45 14.01 6.22
CA GLY A 1105 41.77 14.10 7.51
C GLY A 1105 40.83 12.93 7.83
N LEU A 1106 40.99 11.77 7.19
CA LEU A 1106 40.23 10.55 7.54
C LEU A 1106 40.42 10.18 9.02
N GLU A 1107 41.59 10.47 9.57
CA GLU A 1107 41.97 10.34 10.98
C GLU A 1107 41.14 11.20 11.93
N ASN A 1108 40.55 12.30 11.46
CA ASN A 1108 39.72 13.19 12.26
C ASN A 1108 38.31 12.62 12.53
N LEU A 1109 37.93 11.55 11.82
CA LEU A 1109 36.62 10.89 11.94
C LEU A 1109 36.57 9.89 13.10
N SER A 1110 36.50 10.41 14.33
CA SER A 1110 36.66 9.65 15.58
C SER A 1110 35.75 8.43 15.76
N LYS A 1111 34.53 8.42 15.19
CA LYS A 1111 33.57 7.30 15.30
C LYS A 1111 33.47 6.42 14.05
N LEU A 1112 34.38 6.56 13.07
CA LEU A 1112 34.31 5.81 11.82
C LEU A 1112 34.63 4.32 12.02
N HIS A 1113 33.67 3.43 11.76
CA HIS A 1113 33.80 1.98 11.94
C HIS A 1113 34.04 1.23 10.63
N GLN A 1114 33.52 1.75 9.51
CA GLN A 1114 33.58 1.06 8.22
C GLN A 1114 33.85 2.04 7.09
N VAL A 1115 34.77 1.66 6.19
CA VAL A 1115 35.02 2.36 4.93
C VAL A 1115 34.79 1.38 3.79
N PHE A 1116 33.86 1.71 2.90
CA PHE A 1116 33.59 0.93 1.69
C PHE A 1116 34.12 1.70 0.49
N LEU A 1117 35.10 1.13 -0.20
CA LEU A 1117 35.64 1.67 -1.44
C LEU A 1117 35.19 0.76 -2.59
N THR A 1118 34.33 1.27 -3.47
CA THR A 1118 33.91 0.55 -4.69
C THR A 1118 34.63 1.19 -5.87
N VAL A 1119 35.65 0.53 -6.41
CA VAL A 1119 36.53 1.09 -7.45
C VAL A 1119 36.15 0.52 -8.82
N SER A 1120 36.17 1.36 -9.86
CA SER A 1120 35.93 0.88 -11.22
C SER A 1120 37.04 -0.10 -11.63
N SER A 1121 36.69 -1.22 -12.26
CA SER A 1121 37.68 -2.13 -12.88
C SER A 1121 38.54 -1.41 -13.93
N GLN A 1122 37.99 -0.37 -14.56
CA GLN A 1122 38.65 0.50 -15.53
C GLN A 1122 39.39 1.69 -14.89
N ALA A 1123 39.57 1.68 -13.56
CA ALA A 1123 40.32 2.72 -12.86
C ALA A 1123 41.81 2.71 -13.26
N PRO A 1124 42.43 3.89 -13.53
CA PRO A 1124 43.86 3.99 -13.78
C PRO A 1124 44.71 3.44 -12.63
N GLU A 1125 45.95 3.01 -12.92
CA GLU A 1125 46.87 2.49 -11.90
C GLU A 1125 47.12 3.48 -10.75
N ASP A 1126 47.24 4.78 -11.07
CA ASP A 1126 47.35 5.85 -10.07
C ASP A 1126 46.15 5.86 -9.09
N THR A 1127 44.93 5.64 -9.59
CA THR A 1127 43.74 5.56 -8.73
C THR A 1127 43.77 4.32 -7.84
N ARG A 1128 44.28 3.18 -8.32
CA ARG A 1128 44.46 1.97 -7.49
C ARG A 1128 45.52 2.17 -6.42
N ALA A 1129 46.61 2.88 -6.73
CA ALA A 1129 47.63 3.27 -5.75
C ALA A 1129 47.03 4.19 -4.67
N LYS A 1130 46.26 5.22 -5.05
CA LYS A 1130 45.54 6.10 -4.12
C LYS A 1130 44.51 5.37 -3.28
N THR A 1131 43.78 4.41 -3.85
CA THR A 1131 42.84 3.55 -3.09
C THR A 1131 43.59 2.76 -2.01
N SER A 1132 44.78 2.24 -2.34
CA SER A 1132 45.64 1.55 -1.38
C SER A 1132 46.14 2.48 -0.27
N GLN A 1133 46.41 3.74 -0.59
CA GLN A 1133 46.76 4.77 0.39
C GLN A 1133 45.58 5.09 1.32
N ILE A 1134 44.36 5.25 0.79
CA ILE A 1134 43.13 5.44 1.58
C ILE A 1134 42.92 4.26 2.53
N LYS A 1135 43.11 3.02 2.06
CA LYS A 1135 43.05 1.81 2.89
C LYS A 1135 44.04 1.88 4.06
N ARG A 1136 45.29 2.28 3.79
CA ARG A 1136 46.32 2.44 4.83
C ARG A 1136 45.92 3.52 5.84
N LEU A 1137 45.53 4.71 5.38
CA LEU A 1137 45.10 5.80 6.26
C LEU A 1137 43.93 5.38 7.16
N ALA A 1138 42.89 4.79 6.59
CA ALA A 1138 41.75 4.29 7.37
C ALA A 1138 42.13 3.21 8.37
N SER A 1139 43.11 2.35 8.05
CA SER A 1139 43.61 1.31 8.97
C SER A 1139 44.50 1.84 10.10
N MET A 1140 45.07 3.05 9.95
CA MET A 1140 45.95 3.69 10.94
C MET A 1140 45.20 4.53 11.97
N ILE A 1141 43.87 4.66 11.85
CA ILE A 1141 43.02 5.37 12.82
C ILE A 1141 43.07 4.62 14.16
N GLN A 1142 43.94 5.06 15.07
CA GLN A 1142 44.07 4.52 16.42
C GLN A 1142 42.93 5.05 17.29
N ARG A 1143 42.16 4.14 17.90
CA ARG A 1143 41.06 4.51 18.80
C ARG A 1143 41.50 4.46 20.26
N ALA A 1144 41.03 5.40 21.06
CA ALA A 1144 41.07 5.29 22.52
C ALA A 1144 40.23 4.07 22.98
N ASN A 1145 40.64 3.40 24.05
CA ASN A 1145 39.91 2.31 24.73
C ASN A 1145 39.72 0.98 23.95
N ASN A 1146 40.79 0.39 23.39
CA ASN A 1146 40.77 -0.99 22.84
C ASN A 1146 39.68 -1.29 21.79
N SER A 1147 39.14 -0.27 21.12
CA SER A 1147 38.14 -0.47 20.07
C SER A 1147 38.82 -0.89 18.76
N PRO A 1148 38.25 -1.85 18.00
CA PRO A 1148 38.86 -2.33 16.75
C PRO A 1148 38.98 -1.21 15.71
N ASN A 1149 40.07 -1.26 14.93
CA ASN A 1149 40.33 -0.33 13.82
C ASN A 1149 39.18 -0.37 12.80
N PRO A 1150 38.97 0.71 12.03
CA PRO A 1150 37.91 0.73 11.01
C PRO A 1150 38.12 -0.39 9.99
N SER A 1151 37.06 -1.18 9.78
CA SER A 1151 37.06 -2.20 8.72
C SER A 1151 37.03 -1.52 7.35
N VAL A 1152 38.00 -1.83 6.48
CA VAL A 1152 38.04 -1.31 5.11
C VAL A 1152 37.68 -2.43 4.14
N VAL A 1153 36.57 -2.26 3.43
CA VAL A 1153 36.12 -3.18 2.38
C VAL A 1153 36.36 -2.52 1.04
N ILE A 1154 37.14 -3.18 0.18
CA ILE A 1154 37.33 -2.78 -1.21
C ILE A 1154 36.52 -3.75 -2.07
N ASP A 1155 35.73 -3.21 -2.99
CA ASP A 1155 35.01 -3.99 -3.99
C ASP A 1155 35.26 -3.35 -5.36
N GLU A 1156 35.16 -4.14 -6.43
CA GLU A 1156 35.27 -3.64 -7.79
C GLU A 1156 33.91 -3.59 -8.48
N TYR A 1157 33.69 -2.58 -9.32
CA TYR A 1157 32.52 -2.51 -10.20
C TYR A 1157 32.93 -2.25 -11.65
N ASN A 1158 32.15 -2.77 -12.59
CA ASN A 1158 32.33 -2.44 -14.00
C ASN A 1158 31.47 -1.23 -14.37
N GLU A 1159 32.06 -0.25 -15.04
CA GLU A 1159 31.31 0.76 -15.80
C GLU A 1159 30.82 0.10 -17.09
N LEU A 1160 29.52 0.22 -17.40
CA LEU A 1160 28.97 -0.23 -18.67
C LEU A 1160 29.73 0.46 -19.81
N ALA A 1161 30.47 -0.31 -20.63
CA ALA A 1161 31.01 0.20 -21.88
C ALA A 1161 29.84 0.40 -22.85
N LYS A 1162 29.44 1.65 -23.10
CA LYS A 1162 28.62 1.97 -24.27
C LYS A 1162 29.50 1.82 -25.52
N GLN A 1163 29.25 0.76 -26.29
CA GLN A 1163 29.43 0.79 -27.74
C GLN A 1163 28.26 1.54 -28.37
#